data_AF-A0A3P3WGK5-F1
#
_entry.id   AF-A0A3P3WGK5-F1
#
_cell.length_a   1.000
_cell.length_b   1.000
_cell.length_c   1.000
_cell.angle_alpha   90.00
_cell.angle_beta   90.00
_cell.angle_gamma   90.00
#
_symmetry.space_group_name_H-M   'P 1'
#
loop_
_entity.id
_entity.type
_entity.pdbx_description
1 polymer ?
#
loop_
_entity_poly.entity_id
_entity_poly.type
_entity_poly.pdbx_seq_one_letter_code
_entity_poly.pdbx_strand_id
1 'polypeptide(L)'
;MEDVVLAYNGLPLRLYTDTYTVANDYYYNTGELWKFDLQIGSATLSFSYYGKTDFKDKDQGKCTPGYYQNSSFYKYKNGGITVEELTSGTVIGTGQKHLFPINIFENNDNWGFKLGTEGDLIKIKRLFPKTPYNEYYYNKYYEFKIKNDPDPNINQPLRYRSPEDYPPVKGNISSSDYSKVDVVLEDRSDTAPEWFYKKNFGDHIAGWGVSEQQKQAFTQHNIFICWKISHCKENVEKLAIESFQTIYDAFDDKTYNNNPAPYDALQLCDRIVGEILLNWGYFYIHSGKTKFNVDPILPTSYSEEYEAIINQYYNSLVNFYINTYYRTAAQIFPNDTGTLKERSDRRIKYLISILPSSAIGIIPIPHRVEILKMLVNNALYNKDELIALTIIKSVTFPDADEFLGLLLSESVKWNNSNVTLFEALYRRIDDRIMFFGEDNRKAYMLTMYMLWFVSSYNPMNSDTDTDELSDTYEGKPVTLKYESELFFGFYMDNMNFVFKSNNIEAQEEKIEVVPTYKEYQSGIRKTWVSVGVYNIYQAITLNEYKDEDVAIKIPLIGLNAAPNGETQALLPLFFLKYIDDRGDKEDLWTGIGLALDVALTFTGIGNITKLRHLRYLSKIGQAWRGAITGSQRVFLVRSAYYSVQGVAGTFEFTASLTQLFRQYYMNGTDCATYHGVVDNNVNDATPEGQIPDELPSASEEAKKAYKRCKAIDNILFWMQMGSLGMDIYASRMIRKKAKELADLGYPPAWDTGQYLELKVRFQQLNNGVDVLGDYENMINLIPSGSVISGKLTTDIDKINFFNDFGMVQRDNAFWAQLTKNSGEAVDNWKQFRNLNITDEITNVALLADNAKAAKYIAYYGDNNLKSAIASLDKTLRDEFIRQHGHLTPLPGGPGFIKAWTKMTGDALGEFANNVPVLRQFDNMTDDMIDSIVYEMKHADRGAGVRSRIKQSPGDINNVMKPWLQDPAFAYAARDNTNARWLDWRKSIFAKHIFGLGRGFENLCTDGLLDKNSGVFDDVRQRILNATQGTKDIGNGYDFFPSIQLKIGNTENYFVADQLFVKYGVDQFDKDIIEDIIILETKLQTTTNLSARQLEALQNASQGFNVRSLSSASKYDDNIRLNPNSDKLVLPGGASPTFFKLFDKADGTEIQGVTKLN
;
A
#
# COMPACT_ATOMS: atom_id res chain seq x y z
N MET A 1 -18.25 -35.60 33.00
CA MET A 1 -17.82 -35.45 31.59
C MET A 1 -16.95 -34.23 31.57
N GLU A 2 -15.68 -34.38 31.23
CA GLU A 2 -14.74 -33.27 31.13
C GLU A 2 -15.09 -32.47 29.87
N ASP A 3 -15.50 -31.22 30.03
CA ASP A 3 -15.87 -30.36 28.89
C ASP A 3 -14.59 -29.86 28.20
N VAL A 4 -14.39 -30.23 26.94
CA VAL A 4 -13.35 -29.63 26.09
C VAL A 4 -13.94 -28.41 25.40
N VAL A 5 -13.18 -27.31 25.45
CA VAL A 5 -13.54 -26.01 24.89
C VAL A 5 -12.57 -25.62 23.80
N LEU A 6 -13.00 -24.78 22.85
CA LEU A 6 -12.09 -24.24 21.84
C LEU A 6 -11.43 -22.96 22.35
N ALA A 7 -10.10 -22.90 22.32
CA ALA A 7 -9.39 -21.64 22.50
C ALA A 7 -9.59 -20.71 21.31
N TYR A 8 -9.27 -19.43 21.48
CA TYR A 8 -9.33 -18.38 20.45
C TYR A 8 -8.49 -18.67 19.18
N ASN A 9 -7.61 -19.67 19.20
CA ASN A 9 -6.82 -20.09 18.04
C ASN A 9 -7.31 -21.41 17.40
N GLY A 10 -8.51 -21.85 17.80
CA GLY A 10 -9.17 -23.09 17.40
C GLY A 10 -8.65 -24.35 18.10
N LEU A 11 -7.70 -24.26 19.04
CA LEU A 11 -7.20 -25.45 19.73
C LEU A 11 -8.23 -26.01 20.72
N PRO A 12 -8.45 -27.34 20.72
CA PRO A 12 -9.25 -27.97 21.75
C PRO A 12 -8.45 -28.01 23.06
N LEU A 13 -8.98 -27.35 24.08
CA LEU A 13 -8.41 -27.31 25.42
C LEU A 13 -9.29 -28.07 26.39
N ARG A 14 -8.65 -28.96 27.14
CA ARG A 14 -9.25 -29.71 28.24
C ARG A 14 -8.74 -29.15 29.55
N LEU A 15 -9.62 -28.88 30.50
CA LEU A 15 -9.24 -28.42 31.83
C LEU A 15 -8.57 -29.55 32.64
N TYR A 16 -7.62 -29.20 33.50
CA TYR A 16 -6.78 -30.15 34.24
C TYR A 16 -7.43 -30.69 35.54
N THR A 17 -8.57 -30.16 36.00
CA THR A 17 -9.15 -30.57 37.29
C THR A 17 -10.66 -30.83 37.24
N ASP A 18 -11.12 -31.75 38.08
CA ASP A 18 -12.51 -32.22 38.20
C ASP A 18 -13.40 -31.30 39.07
N THR A 19 -12.88 -30.16 39.53
CA THR A 19 -13.48 -29.34 40.62
C THR A 19 -14.08 -28.02 40.15
N TYR A 20 -14.13 -27.75 38.85
CA TYR A 20 -14.68 -26.51 38.32
C TYR A 20 -16.02 -26.74 37.64
N THR A 21 -17.04 -25.99 38.07
CA THR A 21 -18.23 -25.71 37.24
C THR A 21 -17.87 -24.57 36.31
N VAL A 22 -17.72 -24.88 35.03
CA VAL A 22 -17.43 -23.85 34.03
C VAL A 22 -18.74 -23.23 33.58
N ALA A 23 -19.08 -22.08 34.15
CA ALA A 23 -19.96 -21.12 33.47
C ALA A 23 -19.13 -20.53 32.33
N ASN A 24 -19.12 -21.23 31.20
CA ASN A 24 -18.42 -20.81 30.00
C ASN A 24 -19.27 -19.80 29.24
N ASP A 25 -18.71 -18.61 29.02
CA ASP A 25 -19.20 -17.73 27.97
C ASP A 25 -18.30 -17.92 26.74
N TYR A 26 -18.94 -18.18 25.61
CA TYR A 26 -18.28 -18.36 24.33
C TYR A 26 -18.42 -17.09 23.49
N TYR A 27 -17.42 -16.79 22.67
CA TYR A 27 -17.58 -15.86 21.56
C TYR A 27 -18.69 -16.36 20.66
N TYR A 28 -19.84 -15.73 20.72
CA TYR A 28 -21.03 -16.21 20.02
C TYR A 28 -20.83 -16.35 18.49
N ASN A 29 -19.89 -15.63 17.87
CA ASN A 29 -19.63 -15.78 16.43
C ASN A 29 -18.80 -17.00 16.06
N THR A 30 -17.78 -17.32 16.84
CA THR A 30 -16.78 -18.35 16.54
C THR A 30 -16.98 -19.60 17.38
N GLY A 31 -17.58 -19.45 18.56
CA GLY A 31 -17.80 -20.50 19.55
C GLY A 31 -16.59 -20.78 20.44
N GLU A 32 -15.57 -19.93 20.34
CA GLU A 32 -14.34 -20.01 21.14
C GLU A 32 -14.60 -19.53 22.57
N LEU A 33 -13.84 -20.03 23.54
CA LEU A 33 -13.93 -19.62 24.93
C LEU A 33 -13.58 -18.14 25.06
N TRP A 34 -14.50 -17.36 25.63
CA TRP A 34 -14.32 -15.94 25.91
C TRP A 34 -14.03 -15.70 27.40
N LYS A 35 -14.76 -16.38 28.28
CA LYS A 35 -14.66 -16.21 29.73
C LYS A 35 -14.95 -17.51 30.47
N PHE A 36 -14.27 -17.72 31.59
CA PHE A 36 -14.54 -18.81 32.52
C PHE A 36 -14.35 -18.37 33.98
N ASP A 37 -15.03 -19.06 34.90
CA ASP A 37 -14.91 -18.86 36.33
C ASP A 37 -14.19 -20.04 37.01
N LEU A 38 -13.28 -19.73 37.93
CA LEU A 38 -12.43 -20.68 38.64
C LEU A 38 -12.78 -20.66 40.14
N GLN A 39 -13.30 -21.76 40.67
CA GLN A 39 -13.63 -21.91 42.09
C GLN A 39 -12.42 -22.41 42.90
N ILE A 40 -11.84 -21.57 43.76
CA ILE A 40 -10.75 -21.96 44.66
C ILE A 40 -11.26 -21.84 46.11
N GLY A 41 -11.60 -22.98 46.73
CA GLY A 41 -12.24 -22.98 48.04
C GLY A 41 -13.64 -22.34 47.99
N SER A 42 -13.86 -21.26 48.73
CA SER A 42 -15.10 -20.45 48.68
C SER A 42 -15.01 -19.22 47.75
N ALA A 43 -13.87 -18.98 47.11
CA ALA A 43 -13.64 -17.83 46.26
C ALA A 43 -13.82 -18.18 44.77
N THR A 44 -14.57 -17.34 44.06
CA THR A 44 -14.71 -17.43 42.59
C THR A 44 -13.79 -16.40 41.92
N LEU A 45 -12.91 -16.87 41.04
CA LEU A 45 -12.04 -16.02 40.23
C LEU A 45 -12.47 -16.05 38.77
N SER A 46 -12.90 -14.91 38.22
CA SER A 46 -13.29 -14.80 36.81
C SER A 46 -12.11 -14.45 35.92
N PHE A 47 -12.01 -15.13 34.78
CA PHE A 47 -10.99 -14.92 33.76
C PHE A 47 -11.67 -14.64 32.41
N SER A 48 -11.20 -13.63 31.68
CA SER A 48 -11.65 -13.36 30.31
C SER A 48 -10.46 -13.27 29.38
N TYR A 49 -10.68 -13.59 28.11
CA TYR A 49 -9.68 -13.42 27.06
C TYR A 49 -9.44 -11.93 26.79
N TYR A 50 -8.19 -11.52 26.74
CA TYR A 50 -7.78 -10.18 26.34
C TYR A 50 -6.73 -10.28 25.23
N GLY A 51 -7.01 -9.63 24.10
CA GLY A 51 -6.07 -9.43 23.00
C GLY A 51 -5.11 -8.28 23.27
N LYS A 52 -4.15 -8.05 22.37
CA LYS A 52 -3.15 -6.97 22.53
C LYS A 52 -3.80 -5.58 22.60
N THR A 53 -4.81 -5.34 21.77
CA THR A 53 -5.56 -4.08 21.70
C THR A 53 -6.34 -3.79 22.98
N ASP A 54 -6.59 -4.79 23.82
CA ASP A 54 -7.26 -4.60 25.10
C ASP A 54 -6.32 -4.00 26.15
N PHE A 55 -5.01 -3.92 25.95
CA PHE A 55 -4.07 -3.31 26.89
C PHE A 55 -3.97 -1.79 26.70
N LYS A 56 -3.24 -1.08 27.56
CA LYS A 56 -2.93 0.35 27.30
C LYS A 56 -1.95 0.41 26.15
N ASP A 57 -2.07 1.38 25.26
CA ASP A 57 -1.27 1.52 24.04
C ASP A 57 0.24 1.34 24.30
N LYS A 58 0.76 2.04 25.31
CA LYS A 58 2.17 1.95 25.75
C LYS A 58 2.65 0.56 26.22
N ASP A 59 1.72 -0.34 26.56
CA ASP A 59 1.99 -1.64 27.17
C ASP A 59 1.67 -2.80 26.21
N GLN A 60 1.03 -2.55 25.05
CA GLN A 60 0.59 -3.61 24.13
C GLN A 60 1.73 -4.52 23.66
N GLY A 61 2.95 -3.99 23.54
CA GLY A 61 4.14 -4.76 23.17
C GLY A 61 4.78 -5.59 24.30
N LYS A 62 4.30 -5.45 25.54
CA LYS A 62 4.76 -6.21 26.72
C LYS A 62 3.80 -7.32 27.13
N CYS A 63 2.68 -7.46 26.43
CA CYS A 63 1.58 -8.33 26.80
C CYS A 63 1.41 -9.48 25.80
N THR A 64 1.00 -10.64 26.32
CA THR A 64 0.69 -11.81 25.51
C THR A 64 -0.82 -12.03 25.54
N PRO A 65 -1.49 -12.16 24.37
CA PRO A 65 -2.89 -12.53 24.36
C PRO A 65 -3.17 -13.79 25.18
N GLY A 66 -4.22 -13.74 26.00
CA GLY A 66 -4.48 -14.79 26.97
C GLY A 66 -5.67 -14.49 27.85
N TYR A 67 -5.99 -15.43 28.73
CA TYR A 67 -7.04 -15.25 29.71
C TYR A 67 -6.46 -14.61 30.97
N TYR A 68 -6.84 -13.37 31.25
CA TYR A 68 -6.39 -12.66 32.45
C TYR A 68 -7.49 -12.66 33.49
N GLN A 69 -7.08 -12.72 34.77
CA GLN A 69 -8.00 -12.55 35.88
C GLN A 69 -8.60 -11.15 35.80
N ASN A 70 -9.94 -11.08 35.71
CA ASN A 70 -10.68 -9.83 35.50
C ASN A 70 -10.30 -8.76 36.53
N SER A 71 -10.30 -9.09 37.82
CA SER A 71 -9.97 -8.14 38.89
C SER A 71 -8.56 -7.55 38.78
N SER A 72 -7.58 -8.34 38.33
CA SER A 72 -6.20 -7.87 38.13
C SER A 72 -6.06 -7.04 36.86
N PHE A 73 -6.69 -7.47 35.76
CA PHE A 73 -6.70 -6.69 34.52
C PHE A 73 -7.33 -5.30 34.74
N TYR A 74 -8.37 -5.21 35.58
CA TYR A 74 -9.02 -3.94 35.90
C TYR A 74 -8.12 -3.03 36.74
N LYS A 75 -7.42 -3.59 37.74
CA LYS A 75 -6.40 -2.84 38.49
C LYS A 75 -5.33 -2.30 37.57
N TYR A 76 -4.89 -3.09 36.58
CA TYR A 76 -3.92 -2.66 35.59
C TYR A 76 -4.44 -1.49 34.75
N LYS A 77 -5.65 -1.59 34.17
CA LYS A 77 -6.25 -0.50 33.39
C LYS A 77 -6.36 0.80 34.19
N ASN A 78 -6.69 0.70 35.47
CA ASN A 78 -6.76 1.84 36.38
C ASN A 78 -5.40 2.32 36.92
N GLY A 79 -4.29 1.66 36.57
CA GLY A 79 -2.95 2.03 37.04
C GLY A 79 -2.64 1.62 38.48
N GLY A 80 -3.47 0.75 39.08
CA GLY A 80 -3.24 0.19 40.41
C GLY A 80 -2.24 -0.98 40.45
N ILE A 81 -1.93 -1.59 39.31
CA ILE A 81 -0.79 -2.50 39.11
C ILE A 81 -0.14 -2.20 37.75
N THR A 82 1.14 -2.52 37.62
CA THR A 82 1.93 -2.42 36.39
C THR A 82 1.62 -3.56 35.42
N VAL A 83 2.00 -3.39 34.14
CA VAL A 83 1.88 -4.47 33.15
C VAL A 83 2.79 -5.64 33.51
N GLU A 84 3.97 -5.36 34.07
CA GLU A 84 4.91 -6.37 34.55
C GLU A 84 4.28 -7.20 35.68
N GLU A 85 3.60 -6.57 36.65
CA GLU A 85 2.85 -7.27 37.70
C GLU A 85 1.71 -8.14 37.14
N LEU A 86 0.94 -7.60 36.18
CA LEU A 86 -0.15 -8.33 35.53
C LEU A 86 0.34 -9.56 34.73
N THR A 87 1.52 -9.47 34.11
CA THR A 87 2.08 -10.50 33.20
C THR A 87 3.09 -11.45 33.85
N SER A 88 3.60 -11.12 35.04
CA SER A 88 4.65 -11.85 35.76
C SER A 88 4.36 -13.34 36.07
N GLY A 89 3.13 -13.81 35.87
CA GLY A 89 2.73 -15.20 36.08
C GLY A 89 2.90 -15.71 37.52
N THR A 90 3.36 -14.86 38.45
CA THR A 90 3.78 -15.24 39.80
C THR A 90 3.12 -14.35 40.85
N VAL A 91 2.76 -15.00 41.94
CA VAL A 91 2.02 -14.53 43.11
C VAL A 91 2.62 -13.28 43.76
N ILE A 92 1.81 -12.24 43.93
CA ILE A 92 2.08 -11.21 44.95
C ILE A 92 0.97 -11.29 46.02
N GLY A 93 1.34 -11.85 47.18
CA GLY A 93 0.61 -11.70 48.44
C GLY A 93 -0.43 -12.75 48.84
N THR A 94 -1.03 -13.53 47.92
CA THR A 94 -2.18 -14.41 48.26
C THR A 94 -2.18 -15.83 47.65
N GLY A 95 -1.20 -16.18 46.82
CA GLY A 95 -1.14 -17.48 46.13
C GLY A 95 -1.94 -17.57 44.82
N GLN A 96 -2.61 -16.49 44.36
CA GLN A 96 -3.51 -16.51 43.20
C GLN A 96 -2.83 -16.09 41.89
N LYS A 97 -3.07 -16.83 40.79
CA LYS A 97 -2.51 -16.56 39.45
C LYS A 97 -3.33 -15.50 38.69
N HIS A 98 -2.67 -14.65 37.90
CA HIS A 98 -3.31 -13.55 37.16
C HIS A 98 -3.50 -13.79 35.66
N LEU A 99 -2.89 -14.84 35.08
CA LEU A 99 -2.78 -15.03 33.63
C LEU A 99 -2.71 -16.51 33.24
N PHE A 100 -3.46 -16.87 32.20
CA PHE A 100 -3.35 -18.08 31.38
C PHE A 100 -3.10 -17.70 29.90
N PRO A 101 -1.84 -17.62 29.44
CA PRO A 101 -1.51 -17.29 28.04
C PRO A 101 -1.76 -18.47 27.10
N ILE A 102 -1.96 -18.15 25.82
CA ILE A 102 -2.32 -19.13 24.79
C ILE A 102 -1.15 -20.02 24.31
N ASN A 103 0.10 -19.59 24.53
CA ASN A 103 1.28 -20.18 23.86
C ASN A 103 2.06 -21.26 24.66
N ILE A 104 1.54 -21.84 25.75
CA ILE A 104 2.37 -22.67 26.68
C ILE A 104 2.20 -24.18 26.54
N PHE A 105 1.59 -24.65 25.45
CA PHE A 105 1.42 -26.09 25.28
C PHE A 105 2.70 -26.84 24.87
N GLU A 106 3.85 -26.18 24.89
CA GLU A 106 5.18 -26.79 24.66
C GLU A 106 5.93 -27.16 25.95
N ASN A 107 5.49 -26.73 27.15
CA ASN A 107 6.20 -27.04 28.41
C ASN A 107 5.28 -27.64 29.49
N ASN A 108 5.72 -28.79 30.00
CA ASN A 108 5.03 -29.80 30.82
C ASN A 108 4.53 -29.40 32.23
N ASP A 109 4.30 -28.12 32.54
CA ASP A 109 3.92 -27.71 33.89
C ASP A 109 2.44 -27.29 34.02
N ASN A 110 1.89 -27.43 35.23
CA ASN A 110 0.48 -27.31 35.63
C ASN A 110 -0.21 -25.94 35.37
N TRP A 111 -0.58 -25.62 34.13
CA TRP A 111 -1.24 -24.35 33.75
C TRP A 111 -2.78 -24.44 33.71
N GLY A 112 -3.37 -25.52 34.23
CA GLY A 112 -4.83 -25.65 34.34
C GLY A 112 -5.56 -26.06 33.06
N PHE A 113 -4.94 -25.95 31.89
CA PHE A 113 -5.42 -26.49 30.61
C PHE A 113 -4.38 -27.45 30.00
N LYS A 114 -4.84 -28.53 29.36
CA LYS A 114 -4.08 -29.48 28.52
C LYS A 114 -4.74 -29.57 27.14
N LEU A 115 -4.03 -30.08 26.14
CA LEU A 115 -4.62 -30.34 24.82
C LEU A 115 -5.69 -31.43 24.93
N GLY A 116 -6.81 -31.21 24.24
CA GLY A 116 -7.81 -32.25 24.03
C GLY A 116 -7.23 -33.43 23.25
N THR A 117 -7.66 -34.63 23.58
CA THR A 117 -7.20 -35.90 23.01
C THR A 117 -8.29 -36.57 22.18
N GLU A 118 -7.92 -37.51 21.32
CA GLU A 118 -8.88 -38.26 20.50
C GLU A 118 -10.02 -38.85 21.37
N GLY A 119 -11.26 -38.65 20.93
CA GLY A 119 -12.46 -39.09 21.63
C GLY A 119 -13.01 -38.11 22.66
N ASP A 120 -12.27 -37.07 23.05
CA ASP A 120 -12.80 -36.00 23.91
C ASP A 120 -13.93 -35.25 23.20
N LEU A 121 -14.97 -34.88 23.96
CA LEU A 121 -16.19 -34.24 23.44
C LEU A 121 -16.06 -32.72 23.52
N ILE A 122 -16.15 -32.05 22.37
CA ILE A 122 -16.22 -30.60 22.23
C ILE A 122 -17.69 -30.18 22.17
N LYS A 123 -18.05 -29.13 22.91
CA LYS A 123 -19.34 -28.44 22.82
C LYS A 123 -19.12 -26.98 22.44
N ILE A 124 -19.78 -26.54 21.38
CA ILE A 124 -19.62 -25.19 20.82
C ILE A 124 -20.99 -24.54 20.72
N LYS A 125 -21.11 -23.30 21.21
CA LYS A 125 -22.30 -22.48 21.11
C LYS A 125 -22.04 -21.32 20.14
N ARG A 126 -22.85 -21.19 19.08
CA ARG A 126 -22.74 -20.08 18.11
C ARG A 126 -24.07 -19.39 17.87
N LEU A 127 -24.04 -18.09 17.68
CA LEU A 127 -25.19 -17.31 17.26
C LEU A 127 -25.65 -17.75 15.86
N PHE A 128 -26.95 -17.92 15.71
CA PHE A 128 -27.57 -18.35 14.47
C PHE A 128 -28.76 -17.45 14.13
N PRO A 129 -28.54 -16.36 13.38
CA PRO A 129 -29.64 -15.53 12.89
C PRO A 129 -30.56 -16.37 11.97
N LYS A 130 -31.79 -16.64 12.41
CA LYS A 130 -32.73 -17.53 11.71
C LYS A 130 -33.94 -16.73 11.20
N THR A 131 -34.29 -16.92 9.94
CA THR A 131 -35.51 -16.35 9.34
C THR A 131 -36.77 -16.93 10.02
N PRO A 132 -37.78 -16.13 10.39
CA PRO A 132 -38.07 -14.75 9.93
C PRO A 132 -37.43 -13.57 10.71
N TYR A 133 -36.36 -13.75 11.47
CA TYR A 133 -35.57 -12.68 12.15
C TYR A 133 -36.36 -11.76 13.10
N ASN A 134 -37.59 -12.10 13.44
CA ASN A 134 -38.45 -11.37 14.37
C ASN A 134 -38.27 -11.82 15.82
N GLU A 135 -37.63 -12.97 16.02
CA GLU A 135 -37.28 -13.50 17.34
C GLU A 135 -35.86 -13.07 17.71
N TYR A 136 -35.63 -12.79 19.00
CA TYR A 136 -34.43 -12.12 19.48
C TYR A 136 -33.13 -12.77 18.99
N TYR A 137 -32.88 -14.03 19.35
CA TYR A 137 -31.79 -14.80 18.74
C TYR A 137 -31.90 -16.30 19.00
N TYR A 138 -31.34 -17.07 18.07
CA TYR A 138 -31.12 -18.51 18.22
C TYR A 138 -29.64 -18.79 18.43
N ASN A 139 -29.35 -19.87 19.14
CA ASN A 139 -28.03 -20.47 19.14
C ASN A 139 -28.04 -21.80 18.39
N LYS A 140 -26.98 -22.03 17.64
CA LYS A 140 -26.63 -23.30 17.04
C LYS A 140 -25.53 -23.95 17.88
N TYR A 141 -25.85 -25.11 18.43
CA TYR A 141 -24.96 -25.91 19.26
C TYR A 141 -24.34 -27.00 18.42
N TYR A 142 -23.02 -27.10 18.45
CA TYR A 142 -22.28 -28.19 17.83
C TYR A 142 -21.69 -29.05 18.95
N GLU A 143 -21.88 -30.35 18.87
CA GLU A 143 -21.23 -31.31 19.76
C GLU A 143 -20.51 -32.36 18.93
N PHE A 144 -19.21 -32.54 19.11
CA PHE A 144 -18.49 -33.58 18.36
C PHE A 144 -17.24 -34.07 19.08
N LYS A 145 -16.78 -35.27 18.73
CA LYS A 145 -15.55 -35.84 19.27
C LYS A 145 -14.33 -35.43 18.46
N ILE A 146 -13.21 -35.18 19.15
CA ILE A 146 -11.90 -34.96 18.50
C ILE A 146 -11.48 -36.24 17.77
N LYS A 147 -11.05 -36.08 16.52
CA LYS A 147 -10.35 -37.13 15.76
C LYS A 147 -8.85 -36.87 15.75
N ASN A 148 -8.05 -37.91 15.55
CA ASN A 148 -6.63 -37.75 15.20
C ASN A 148 -6.47 -37.36 13.72
N ASP A 149 -5.44 -36.56 13.42
CA ASP A 149 -5.06 -36.23 12.05
C ASP A 149 -4.54 -37.52 11.37
N PRO A 150 -5.09 -37.93 10.21
CA PRO A 150 -4.63 -39.13 9.52
C PRO A 150 -3.20 -39.04 8.98
N ASP A 151 -2.54 -37.87 8.99
CA ASP A 151 -1.13 -37.73 8.61
C ASP A 151 -0.17 -37.82 9.82
N PRO A 152 0.51 -38.96 10.05
CA PRO A 152 1.46 -39.12 11.14
C PRO A 152 2.72 -38.25 11.01
N ASN A 153 2.90 -37.48 9.93
CA ASN A 153 4.04 -36.57 9.74
C ASN A 153 3.77 -35.13 10.21
N ILE A 154 2.53 -34.79 10.56
CA ILE A 154 2.16 -33.45 11.04
C ILE A 154 2.09 -33.48 12.57
N ASN A 155 3.19 -33.09 13.23
CA ASN A 155 3.27 -32.94 14.69
C ASN A 155 2.50 -31.71 15.23
N GLN A 156 1.39 -31.29 14.61
CA GLN A 156 0.59 -30.15 15.06
C GLN A 156 -0.80 -30.60 15.56
N PRO A 157 -1.30 -30.07 16.70
CA PRO A 157 -2.65 -30.38 17.15
C PRO A 157 -3.70 -29.83 16.18
N LEU A 158 -4.75 -30.62 15.92
CA LEU A 158 -5.91 -30.23 15.11
C LEU A 158 -6.57 -28.96 15.67
N ARG A 159 -6.94 -28.05 14.77
CA ARG A 159 -7.58 -26.77 15.11
C ARG A 159 -8.94 -26.68 14.42
N TYR A 160 -9.93 -26.22 15.17
CA TYR A 160 -11.30 -25.99 14.70
C TYR A 160 -11.55 -24.49 14.72
N ARG A 161 -11.22 -23.78 13.63
CA ARG A 161 -11.30 -22.30 13.56
C ARG A 161 -12.62 -21.81 12.97
N SER A 162 -13.32 -22.70 12.25
CA SER A 162 -14.48 -22.37 11.45
C SER A 162 -15.47 -23.55 11.45
N PRO A 163 -16.78 -23.31 11.20
CA PRO A 163 -17.74 -24.40 11.07
C PRO A 163 -17.40 -25.41 9.98
N GLU A 164 -16.64 -25.01 8.96
CA GLU A 164 -16.16 -25.88 7.90
C GLU A 164 -15.14 -26.92 8.42
N ASP A 165 -14.46 -26.62 9.53
CA ASP A 165 -13.54 -27.55 10.21
C ASP A 165 -14.30 -28.59 11.07
N TYR A 166 -15.60 -28.40 11.28
CA TYR A 166 -16.38 -29.29 12.15
C TYR A 166 -16.75 -30.58 11.40
N PRO A 167 -16.69 -31.74 12.08
CA PRO A 167 -17.01 -33.01 11.44
C PRO A 167 -18.48 -33.06 11.00
N PRO A 168 -18.77 -33.72 9.85
CA PRO A 168 -20.15 -33.92 9.39
C PRO A 168 -21.03 -34.59 10.44
N VAL A 169 -22.31 -34.21 10.50
CA VAL A 169 -23.27 -34.70 11.51
C VAL A 169 -23.41 -36.22 11.44
N LYS A 170 -23.17 -36.89 12.58
CA LYS A 170 -23.38 -38.32 12.82
C LYS A 170 -23.89 -38.54 14.24
N GLY A 171 -25.18 -38.78 14.38
CA GLY A 171 -25.88 -38.76 15.69
C GLY A 171 -25.62 -39.93 16.63
N ASN A 172 -24.79 -40.92 16.30
CA ASN A 172 -24.47 -42.03 17.20
C ASN A 172 -23.34 -41.65 18.16
N ILE A 173 -23.67 -41.33 19.42
CA ILE A 173 -22.71 -40.89 20.46
C ILE A 173 -21.64 -41.95 20.79
N SER A 174 -21.90 -43.21 20.52
CA SER A 174 -20.92 -44.29 20.71
C SER A 174 -19.90 -44.38 19.57
N SER A 175 -20.14 -43.69 18.45
CA SER A 175 -19.19 -43.63 17.33
C SER A 175 -17.96 -42.78 17.68
N SER A 176 -16.81 -43.12 17.11
CA SER A 176 -15.61 -42.26 17.05
C SER A 176 -15.84 -40.98 16.26
N ASP A 177 -16.85 -40.98 15.38
CA ASP A 177 -17.16 -39.88 14.46
C ASP A 177 -18.38 -39.08 14.93
N TYR A 178 -18.76 -39.17 16.21
CA TYR A 178 -19.93 -38.49 16.72
C TYR A 178 -19.87 -36.99 16.44
N SER A 179 -20.95 -36.48 15.86
CA SER A 179 -21.19 -35.07 15.61
C SER A 179 -22.69 -34.81 15.63
N LYS A 180 -23.14 -33.84 16.42
CA LYS A 180 -24.53 -33.43 16.58
C LYS A 180 -24.63 -31.91 16.41
N VAL A 181 -25.72 -31.46 15.81
CA VAL A 181 -26.02 -30.04 15.65
C VAL A 181 -27.47 -29.79 16.08
N ASP A 182 -27.65 -28.91 17.06
CA ASP A 182 -28.97 -28.47 17.53
C ASP A 182 -29.12 -26.96 17.29
N VAL A 183 -30.35 -26.51 17.03
CA VAL A 183 -30.68 -25.08 16.96
C VAL A 183 -31.74 -24.81 18.01
N VAL A 184 -31.42 -23.94 18.97
CA VAL A 184 -32.29 -23.62 20.11
C VAL A 184 -32.57 -22.13 20.10
N LEU A 185 -33.85 -21.78 20.21
CA LEU A 185 -34.26 -20.41 20.48
C LEU A 185 -33.87 -20.09 21.93
N GLU A 186 -33.07 -19.04 22.14
CA GLU A 186 -32.89 -18.50 23.48
C GLU A 186 -34.08 -17.59 23.75
N ASP A 187 -35.22 -18.21 24.05
CA ASP A 187 -36.41 -17.47 24.41
C ASP A 187 -36.18 -16.84 25.78
N ARG A 188 -36.07 -15.51 25.79
CA ARG A 188 -35.95 -14.68 26.99
C ARG A 188 -37.07 -13.66 26.98
N SER A 189 -38.30 -14.12 26.68
CA SER A 189 -39.53 -13.34 26.42
C SER A 189 -39.84 -12.17 27.36
N ASP A 190 -39.12 -12.05 28.48
CA ASP A 190 -39.26 -11.01 29.50
C ASP A 190 -37.92 -10.27 29.80
N THR A 191 -37.03 -10.09 28.82
CA THR A 191 -35.75 -9.37 29.00
C THR A 191 -35.66 -8.06 28.20
N ALA A 192 -35.05 -7.01 28.80
CA ALA A 192 -35.02 -5.66 28.26
C ALA A 192 -34.34 -5.61 26.88
N PRO A 193 -33.25 -6.37 26.66
CA PRO A 193 -32.62 -6.47 25.35
C PRO A 193 -33.53 -7.09 24.27
N GLU A 194 -34.41 -8.04 24.63
CA GLU A 194 -35.37 -8.58 23.66
C GLU A 194 -36.44 -7.54 23.29
N TRP A 195 -36.92 -6.78 24.27
CA TRP A 195 -37.85 -5.69 24.00
C TRP A 195 -37.21 -4.63 23.11
N PHE A 196 -35.97 -4.24 23.43
CA PHE A 196 -35.17 -3.36 22.57
C PHE A 196 -35.07 -3.91 21.15
N TYR A 197 -34.72 -5.19 21.00
CA TYR A 197 -34.60 -5.86 19.70
C TYR A 197 -35.89 -5.78 18.90
N LYS A 198 -37.02 -6.20 19.50
CA LYS A 198 -38.33 -6.20 18.83
C LYS A 198 -38.71 -4.80 18.35
N LYS A 199 -38.63 -3.82 19.25
CA LYS A 199 -39.02 -2.42 18.96
C LYS A 199 -38.13 -1.71 17.95
N ASN A 200 -36.83 -1.97 17.97
CA ASN A 200 -35.89 -1.26 17.11
C ASN A 200 -35.59 -2.01 15.79
N PHE A 201 -35.94 -3.29 15.68
CA PHE A 201 -35.56 -4.11 14.53
C PHE A 201 -36.51 -5.28 14.24
N GLY A 202 -36.70 -6.19 15.20
CA GLY A 202 -37.34 -7.50 14.99
C GLY A 202 -38.77 -7.41 14.48
N ASP A 203 -39.55 -6.42 14.92
CA ASP A 203 -40.94 -6.23 14.49
C ASP A 203 -41.03 -5.59 13.08
N HIS A 204 -39.91 -5.07 12.56
CA HIS A 204 -39.88 -4.28 11.33
C HIS A 204 -39.17 -4.96 10.15
N ILE A 205 -38.21 -5.86 10.42
CA ILE A 205 -37.34 -6.48 9.43
C ILE A 205 -38.09 -7.24 8.30
N ALA A 206 -39.29 -7.75 8.60
CA ALA A 206 -40.13 -8.43 7.62
C ALA A 206 -40.56 -7.50 6.46
N GLY A 207 -40.71 -6.20 6.72
CA GLY A 207 -41.10 -5.19 5.73
C GLY A 207 -39.96 -4.65 4.88
N TRP A 208 -38.71 -5.06 5.13
CA TRP A 208 -37.55 -4.49 4.44
C TRP A 208 -37.27 -5.15 3.09
N GLY A 209 -37.13 -4.33 2.05
CA GLY A 209 -36.83 -4.74 0.67
C GLY A 209 -35.36 -5.10 0.40
N VAL A 210 -34.67 -5.75 1.35
CA VAL A 210 -33.25 -6.13 1.24
C VAL A 210 -33.07 -7.65 1.13
N SER A 211 -31.89 -8.09 0.68
CA SER A 211 -31.59 -9.53 0.53
C SER A 211 -31.58 -10.26 1.88
N GLU A 212 -31.88 -11.56 1.89
CA GLU A 212 -31.84 -12.37 3.13
C GLU A 212 -30.46 -12.38 3.79
N GLN A 213 -29.38 -12.30 3.01
CA GLN A 213 -28.02 -12.16 3.54
C GLN A 213 -27.83 -10.84 4.31
N GLN A 214 -28.38 -9.74 3.80
CA GLN A 214 -28.35 -8.44 4.49
C GLN A 214 -29.21 -8.48 5.75
N LYS A 215 -30.42 -9.07 5.69
CA LYS A 215 -31.26 -9.25 6.88
C LYS A 215 -30.50 -10.04 7.95
N GLN A 216 -29.86 -11.14 7.58
CA GLN A 216 -29.05 -11.96 8.47
C GLN A 216 -27.94 -11.14 9.17
N ALA A 217 -27.22 -10.31 8.41
CA ALA A 217 -26.15 -9.46 8.93
C ALA A 217 -26.71 -8.37 9.88
N PHE A 218 -27.80 -7.70 9.51
CA PHE A 218 -28.44 -6.69 10.36
C PHE A 218 -29.02 -7.30 11.63
N THR A 219 -29.58 -8.51 11.55
CA THR A 219 -30.02 -9.25 12.74
C THR A 219 -28.86 -9.50 13.69
N GLN A 220 -27.74 -10.01 13.18
CA GLN A 220 -26.54 -10.27 13.98
C GLN A 220 -26.03 -8.99 14.67
N HIS A 221 -26.00 -7.87 13.94
CA HIS A 221 -25.55 -6.59 14.47
C HIS A 221 -26.47 -6.07 15.58
N ASN A 222 -27.79 -6.11 15.37
CA ASN A 222 -28.78 -5.69 16.38
C ASN A 222 -28.72 -6.56 17.64
N ILE A 223 -28.44 -7.86 17.51
CA ILE A 223 -28.23 -8.75 18.65
C ILE A 223 -26.99 -8.32 19.46
N PHE A 224 -25.90 -7.93 18.80
CA PHE A 224 -24.72 -7.41 19.50
C PHE A 224 -24.99 -6.08 20.22
N ILE A 225 -25.81 -5.20 19.63
CA ILE A 225 -26.28 -3.99 20.29
C ILE A 225 -27.01 -4.36 21.58
N CYS A 226 -27.98 -5.27 21.51
CA CYS A 226 -28.76 -5.73 22.66
C CYS A 226 -27.89 -6.34 23.77
N TRP A 227 -26.89 -7.14 23.38
CA TRP A 227 -25.92 -7.67 24.34
C TRP A 227 -25.06 -6.57 24.94
N LYS A 228 -24.58 -5.61 24.13
CA LYS A 228 -23.75 -4.52 24.65
C LYS A 228 -24.55 -3.61 25.59
N ILE A 229 -25.81 -3.32 25.30
CA ILE A 229 -26.76 -2.66 26.22
C ILE A 229 -26.79 -3.38 27.58
N SER A 230 -26.94 -4.71 27.57
CA SER A 230 -26.95 -5.51 28.79
C SER A 230 -25.68 -5.32 29.63
N HIS A 231 -24.52 -5.25 28.97
CA HIS A 231 -23.24 -5.01 29.62
C HIS A 231 -23.07 -3.56 30.11
N CYS A 232 -23.69 -2.59 29.43
CA CYS A 232 -23.63 -1.18 29.80
C CYS A 232 -24.58 -0.83 30.96
N LYS A 233 -25.64 -1.61 31.19
CA LYS A 233 -26.66 -1.36 32.23
C LYS A 233 -26.04 -0.99 33.58
N GLU A 234 -25.21 -1.87 34.14
CA GLU A 234 -24.60 -1.65 35.45
C GLU A 234 -23.69 -0.42 35.45
N ASN A 235 -23.03 -0.10 34.33
CA ASN A 235 -22.18 1.07 34.22
C ASN A 235 -22.99 2.37 34.19
N VAL A 236 -24.16 2.36 33.55
CA VAL A 236 -25.09 3.50 33.54
C VAL A 236 -25.66 3.72 34.93
N GLU A 237 -26.07 2.65 35.63
CA GLU A 237 -26.62 2.74 37.00
C GLU A 237 -25.61 3.31 38.01
N LYS A 238 -24.30 3.09 37.83
CA LYS A 238 -23.25 3.71 38.66
C LYS A 238 -23.27 5.25 38.63
N LEU A 239 -23.88 5.85 37.61
CA LEU A 239 -23.95 7.30 37.44
C LEU A 239 -25.08 7.94 38.26
N ALA A 240 -26.13 7.16 38.57
CA ALA A 240 -27.30 7.63 39.30
C ALA A 240 -26.96 7.98 40.77
N ILE A 241 -27.50 9.09 41.25
CA ILE A 241 -27.50 9.46 42.66
C ILE A 241 -28.61 8.69 43.37
N GLU A 242 -29.79 8.65 42.75
CA GLU A 242 -30.97 7.96 43.27
C GLU A 242 -30.96 6.46 42.93
N SER A 243 -31.75 5.68 43.66
CA SER A 243 -31.90 4.26 43.37
C SER A 243 -32.66 4.05 42.05
N PHE A 244 -32.39 2.94 41.36
CA PHE A 244 -33.14 2.56 40.14
C PHE A 244 -34.65 2.57 40.36
N GLN A 245 -35.12 2.12 41.53
CA GLN A 245 -36.55 2.14 41.88
C GLN A 245 -37.11 3.56 41.95
N THR A 246 -36.41 4.48 42.62
CA THR A 246 -36.82 5.89 42.73
C THR A 246 -36.93 6.55 41.35
N ILE A 247 -35.97 6.28 40.47
CA ILE A 247 -35.97 6.81 39.10
C ILE A 247 -37.15 6.22 38.31
N TYR A 248 -37.34 4.89 38.38
CA TYR A 248 -38.47 4.23 37.74
C TYR A 248 -39.81 4.81 38.19
N ASP A 249 -40.04 4.94 39.50
CA ASP A 249 -41.29 5.45 40.06
C ASP A 249 -41.59 6.88 39.58
N ALA A 250 -40.56 7.72 39.46
CA ALA A 250 -40.70 9.09 38.97
C ALA A 250 -41.11 9.15 37.48
N PHE A 251 -40.56 8.25 36.65
CA PHE A 251 -40.95 8.14 35.24
C PHE A 251 -42.33 7.51 35.06
N ASP A 252 -42.69 6.53 35.90
CA ASP A 252 -44.03 5.93 35.93
C ASP A 252 -45.10 6.96 36.31
N ASP A 253 -44.84 7.77 37.34
CA ASP A 253 -45.76 8.83 37.77
C ASP A 253 -45.95 9.91 36.69
N LYS A 254 -44.85 10.32 36.02
CA LYS A 254 -44.90 11.25 34.88
C LYS A 254 -45.73 10.70 33.73
N THR A 255 -45.52 9.44 33.37
CA THR A 255 -46.12 8.83 32.18
C THR A 255 -47.58 8.42 32.40
N TYR A 256 -47.89 7.86 33.57
CA TYR A 256 -49.19 7.25 33.84
C TYR A 256 -50.13 8.18 34.61
N ASN A 257 -49.61 8.85 35.64
CA ASN A 257 -50.42 9.76 36.47
C ASN A 257 -50.40 11.20 35.93
N ASN A 258 -49.71 11.45 34.81
CA ASN A 258 -49.48 12.79 34.24
C ASN A 258 -48.94 13.78 35.27
N ASN A 259 -48.16 13.28 36.24
CA ASN A 259 -47.59 14.08 37.30
C ASN A 259 -46.08 14.22 37.08
N PRO A 260 -45.60 15.32 36.47
CA PRO A 260 -44.19 15.51 36.21
C PRO A 260 -43.39 15.85 37.48
N ALA A 261 -44.03 16.18 38.60
CA ALA A 261 -43.34 16.70 39.78
C ALA A 261 -42.24 15.77 40.35
N PRO A 262 -42.43 14.44 40.45
CA PRO A 262 -41.35 13.55 40.89
C PRO A 262 -40.20 13.46 39.88
N TYR A 263 -40.51 13.48 38.58
CA TYR A 263 -39.51 13.50 37.51
C TYR A 263 -38.71 14.81 37.52
N ASP A 264 -39.38 15.95 37.67
CA ASP A 264 -38.75 17.27 37.72
C ASP A 264 -37.88 17.46 38.98
N ALA A 265 -38.18 16.72 40.05
CA ALA A 265 -37.40 16.69 41.27
C ALA A 265 -36.09 15.87 41.16
N LEU A 266 -36.00 14.94 40.19
CA LEU A 266 -34.77 14.20 39.93
C LEU A 266 -33.65 15.14 39.47
N GLN A 267 -32.41 14.83 39.83
CA GLN A 267 -31.26 15.57 39.29
C GLN A 267 -31.03 15.19 37.82
N LEU A 268 -30.32 16.05 37.07
CA LEU A 268 -30.08 15.84 35.64
C LEU A 268 -29.42 14.47 35.36
N CYS A 269 -28.46 14.04 36.18
CA CYS A 269 -27.82 12.74 35.99
C CYS A 269 -28.79 11.56 36.16
N ASP A 270 -29.74 11.65 37.10
CA ASP A 270 -30.76 10.62 37.33
C ASP A 270 -31.79 10.58 36.19
N ARG A 271 -32.18 11.75 35.65
CA ARG A 271 -33.02 11.83 34.44
C ARG A 271 -32.34 11.19 33.24
N ILE A 272 -31.05 11.48 33.00
CA ILE A 272 -30.26 10.87 31.92
C ILE A 272 -30.22 9.35 32.08
N VAL A 273 -29.92 8.85 33.29
CA VAL A 273 -29.88 7.41 33.56
C VAL A 273 -31.27 6.78 33.32
N GLY A 274 -32.33 7.41 33.82
CA GLY A 274 -33.70 6.94 33.62
C GLY A 274 -34.08 6.86 32.15
N GLU A 275 -33.78 7.89 31.35
CA GLU A 275 -34.10 7.94 29.92
C GLU A 275 -33.34 6.88 29.12
N ILE A 276 -32.04 6.66 29.43
CA ILE A 276 -31.26 5.59 28.81
C ILE A 276 -31.85 4.22 29.13
N LEU A 277 -32.21 3.98 30.40
CA LEU A 277 -32.77 2.69 30.83
C LEU A 277 -34.19 2.46 30.28
N LEU A 278 -34.99 3.52 30.15
CA LEU A 278 -36.28 3.51 29.46
C LEU A 278 -36.10 3.10 28.00
N ASN A 279 -35.21 3.78 27.26
CA ASN A 279 -34.93 3.49 25.86
C ASN A 279 -34.37 2.07 25.63
N TRP A 280 -33.63 1.54 26.61
CA TRP A 280 -33.12 0.17 26.59
C TRP A 280 -34.16 -0.89 27.02
N GLY A 281 -35.39 -0.48 27.35
CA GLY A 281 -36.49 -1.38 27.69
C GLY A 281 -36.51 -1.86 29.15
N TYR A 282 -35.67 -1.33 30.03
CA TYR A 282 -35.58 -1.80 31.42
C TYR A 282 -36.81 -1.43 32.27
N PHE A 283 -37.54 -0.37 31.90
CA PHE A 283 -38.78 0.00 32.60
C PHE A 283 -39.97 -0.87 32.19
N TYR A 284 -39.90 -1.51 31.02
CA TYR A 284 -40.96 -2.42 30.55
C TYR A 284 -41.13 -3.63 31.49
N ILE A 285 -40.01 -4.26 31.88
CA ILE A 285 -39.98 -5.47 32.71
C ILE A 285 -40.45 -5.23 34.11
N HIS A 286 -40.06 -4.09 34.69
CA HIS A 286 -40.29 -3.80 36.09
C HIS A 286 -41.79 -3.67 36.43
N SER A 287 -42.61 -3.38 35.41
CA SER A 287 -44.04 -3.15 35.58
C SER A 287 -44.92 -4.39 35.37
N GLY A 288 -44.41 -5.44 34.69
CA GLY A 288 -45.22 -6.56 34.20
C GLY A 288 -46.41 -6.14 33.32
N LYS A 289 -46.44 -4.89 32.84
CA LYS A 289 -47.53 -4.24 32.12
C LYS A 289 -46.99 -3.65 30.82
N THR A 290 -47.74 -3.76 29.72
CA THR A 290 -47.34 -3.28 28.37
C THR A 290 -47.31 -1.75 28.22
N LYS A 291 -47.02 -0.98 29.29
CA LYS A 291 -47.44 0.42 29.43
C LYS A 291 -46.42 1.48 28.98
N PHE A 292 -45.12 1.21 29.07
CA PHE A 292 -44.10 2.09 28.49
C PHE A 292 -43.89 1.73 27.02
N ASN A 293 -44.68 2.34 26.13
CA ASN A 293 -44.44 2.26 24.69
C ASN A 293 -43.53 3.42 24.30
N VAL A 294 -42.22 3.18 24.34
CA VAL A 294 -41.21 4.16 23.91
C VAL A 294 -41.04 4.06 22.41
N ASP A 295 -40.81 5.19 21.76
CA ASP A 295 -40.50 5.22 20.34
C ASP A 295 -39.16 4.52 20.07
N PRO A 296 -39.02 3.82 18.93
CA PRO A 296 -37.76 3.24 18.51
C PRO A 296 -36.67 4.30 18.42
N ILE A 297 -35.51 4.03 19.00
CA ILE A 297 -34.34 4.92 18.94
C ILE A 297 -33.43 4.62 17.74
N LEU A 298 -33.66 3.49 17.06
CA LEU A 298 -33.02 3.14 15.80
C LEU A 298 -34.05 3.22 14.66
N PRO A 299 -33.61 3.44 13.39
CA PRO A 299 -34.53 3.50 12.27
C PRO A 299 -35.30 2.19 12.10
N THR A 300 -36.62 2.29 11.96
CA THR A 300 -37.52 1.14 11.78
C THR A 300 -37.70 0.72 10.32
N SER A 301 -37.20 1.53 9.38
CA SER A 301 -37.23 1.23 7.95
C SER A 301 -35.82 1.16 7.40
N TYR A 302 -35.63 0.33 6.37
CA TYR A 302 -34.36 0.27 5.66
C TYR A 302 -34.13 1.58 4.89
N SER A 303 -32.96 2.17 5.11
CA SER A 303 -32.39 3.23 4.28
C SER A 303 -30.96 2.82 3.91
N GLU A 304 -30.39 3.46 2.88
CA GLU A 304 -28.97 3.27 2.53
C GLU A 304 -28.02 3.63 3.69
N GLU A 305 -28.50 4.42 4.66
CA GLU A 305 -27.75 4.89 5.82
C GLU A 305 -27.92 3.97 7.06
N TYR A 306 -28.82 2.98 7.01
CA TYR A 306 -29.14 2.13 8.16
C TYR A 306 -27.89 1.48 8.79
N GLU A 307 -27.02 0.93 7.94
CA GLU A 307 -25.78 0.27 8.38
C GLU A 307 -24.83 1.23 9.12
N ALA A 308 -24.71 2.47 8.63
CA ALA A 308 -23.88 3.49 9.27
C ALA A 308 -24.45 3.86 10.66
N ILE A 309 -25.77 4.02 10.76
CA ILE A 309 -26.45 4.38 12.01
C ILE A 309 -26.30 3.28 13.07
N ILE A 310 -26.53 2.01 12.72
CA ILE A 310 -26.37 0.91 13.69
C ILE A 310 -24.92 0.71 14.12
N ASN A 311 -23.97 0.83 13.18
CA ASN A 311 -22.55 0.71 13.46
C ASN A 311 -22.12 1.84 14.42
N GLN A 312 -22.59 3.05 14.18
CA GLN A 312 -22.34 4.19 15.05
C GLN A 312 -22.89 3.92 16.46
N TYR A 313 -24.15 3.52 16.58
CA TYR A 313 -24.76 3.25 17.88
C TYR A 313 -24.06 2.11 18.64
N TYR A 314 -23.69 1.03 17.94
CA TYR A 314 -22.90 -0.06 18.51
C TYR A 314 -21.54 0.44 19.01
N ASN A 315 -20.84 1.25 18.21
CA ASN A 315 -19.56 1.84 18.59
C ASN A 315 -19.70 2.78 19.77
N SER A 316 -20.79 3.57 19.85
CA SER A 316 -21.11 4.38 21.01
C SER A 316 -21.21 3.53 22.27
N LEU A 317 -21.97 2.43 22.21
CA LEU A 317 -22.11 1.46 23.31
C LEU A 317 -20.78 0.81 23.70
N VAL A 318 -19.96 0.39 22.74
CA VAL A 318 -18.64 -0.19 22.98
C VAL A 318 -17.72 0.82 23.65
N ASN A 319 -17.65 2.05 23.14
CA ASN A 319 -16.81 3.10 23.70
C ASN A 319 -17.28 3.52 25.09
N PHE A 320 -18.59 3.61 25.31
CA PHE A 320 -19.13 3.84 26.65
C PHE A 320 -18.73 2.71 27.59
N TYR A 321 -18.93 1.46 27.18
CA TYR A 321 -18.55 0.29 27.97
C TYR A 321 -17.07 0.32 28.34
N ILE A 322 -16.17 0.42 27.36
CA ILE A 322 -14.72 0.35 27.60
C ILE A 322 -14.25 1.46 28.56
N ASN A 323 -14.79 2.67 28.43
CA ASN A 323 -14.37 3.81 29.25
C ASN A 323 -14.94 3.80 30.67
N THR A 324 -16.05 3.08 30.90
CA THR A 324 -16.75 3.04 32.19
C THR A 324 -16.59 1.73 32.95
N TYR A 325 -16.41 0.61 32.24
CA TYR A 325 -16.45 -0.75 32.78
C TYR A 325 -15.45 -0.98 33.91
N TYR A 326 -14.23 -0.51 33.74
CA TYR A 326 -13.15 -0.72 34.69
C TYR A 326 -13.25 0.12 35.96
N ARG A 327 -14.20 1.06 36.05
CA ARG A 327 -14.28 2.04 37.13
C ARG A 327 -15.44 1.71 38.08
N THR A 328 -15.17 1.74 39.38
CA THR A 328 -16.23 1.68 40.42
C THR A 328 -16.86 3.06 40.60
N ALA A 329 -18.11 3.14 41.07
CA ALA A 329 -18.75 4.43 41.34
C ALA A 329 -17.90 5.33 42.26
N ALA A 330 -17.24 4.76 43.27
CA ALA A 330 -16.32 5.47 44.16
C ALA A 330 -15.02 5.95 43.46
N GLN A 331 -14.54 5.25 42.43
CA GLN A 331 -13.40 5.68 41.61
C GLN A 331 -13.78 6.75 40.59
N ILE A 332 -15.02 6.71 40.09
CA ILE A 332 -15.57 7.72 39.19
C ILE A 332 -15.86 9.00 40.00
N PHE A 333 -16.32 8.89 41.25
CA PHE A 333 -16.71 10.01 42.11
C PHE A 333 -16.09 9.95 43.53
N PRO A 334 -14.76 10.10 43.68
CA PRO A 334 -14.06 9.88 44.96
C PRO A 334 -14.38 10.90 46.06
N ASN A 335 -14.99 12.05 45.72
CA ASN A 335 -15.38 13.12 46.65
C ASN A 335 -16.79 13.64 46.31
N ASP A 336 -17.80 12.77 46.41
CA ASP A 336 -19.18 13.10 46.06
C ASP A 336 -19.91 13.93 47.14
N THR A 337 -19.36 15.10 47.49
CA THR A 337 -19.81 15.98 48.59
C THR A 337 -20.48 17.27 48.07
N GLY A 338 -21.32 17.92 48.87
CA GLY A 338 -22.07 19.13 48.46
C GLY A 338 -23.55 18.83 48.16
N THR A 339 -24.24 19.79 47.54
CA THR A 339 -25.67 19.68 47.20
C THR A 339 -25.93 18.61 46.15
N LEU A 340 -27.16 18.07 46.07
CA LEU A 340 -27.55 17.08 45.05
C LEU A 340 -27.26 17.59 43.63
N LYS A 341 -27.50 18.89 43.38
CA LYS A 341 -27.20 19.54 42.10
C LYS A 341 -25.70 19.56 41.79
N GLU A 342 -24.86 19.99 42.73
CA GLU A 342 -23.41 20.02 42.53
C GLU A 342 -22.83 18.62 42.30
N ARG A 343 -23.36 17.62 43.01
CA ARG A 343 -23.02 16.21 42.80
C ARG A 343 -23.39 15.78 41.38
N SER A 344 -24.62 16.02 40.95
CA SER A 344 -25.08 15.73 39.59
C SER A 344 -24.22 16.39 38.52
N ASP A 345 -23.97 17.70 38.63
CA ASP A 345 -23.19 18.47 37.67
C ASP A 345 -21.75 17.93 37.54
N ARG A 346 -21.11 17.58 38.67
CA ARG A 346 -19.77 16.96 38.65
C ARG A 346 -19.78 15.56 38.04
N ARG A 347 -20.81 14.76 38.32
CA ARG A 347 -20.92 13.40 37.77
C ARG A 347 -21.01 13.42 36.24
N ILE A 348 -21.83 14.32 35.71
CA ILE A 348 -21.99 14.55 34.26
C ILE A 348 -20.68 15.06 33.64
N LYS A 349 -20.05 16.10 34.22
CA LYS A 349 -18.80 16.65 33.69
C LYS A 349 -17.67 15.61 33.66
N TYR A 350 -17.57 14.78 34.70
CA TYR A 350 -16.59 13.71 34.74
C TYR A 350 -16.88 12.63 33.70
N LEU A 351 -18.15 12.21 33.58
CA LEU A 351 -18.56 11.25 32.57
C LEU A 351 -18.16 11.72 31.17
N ILE A 352 -18.50 12.96 30.81
CA ILE A 352 -18.19 13.49 29.48
C ILE A 352 -16.68 13.65 29.26
N SER A 353 -15.91 13.98 30.30
CA SER A 353 -14.46 14.14 30.15
C SER A 353 -13.71 12.82 29.96
N ILE A 354 -14.30 11.68 30.32
CA ILE A 354 -13.72 10.34 30.09
C ILE A 354 -14.32 9.63 28.87
N LEU A 355 -15.38 10.18 28.27
CA LEU A 355 -16.05 9.59 27.11
C LEU A 355 -15.58 10.29 25.83
N PRO A 356 -15.24 9.53 24.77
CA PRO A 356 -15.11 10.12 23.43
C PRO A 356 -16.48 10.63 22.94
N SER A 357 -16.49 11.56 21.98
CA SER A 357 -17.74 12.10 21.39
C SER A 357 -18.67 11.00 20.88
N SER A 358 -18.10 9.93 20.32
CA SER A 358 -18.85 8.75 19.88
C SER A 358 -19.64 8.07 21.00
N ALA A 359 -19.09 7.97 22.22
CA ALA A 359 -19.78 7.35 23.34
C ALA A 359 -20.91 8.21 23.93
N ILE A 360 -20.80 9.54 23.79
CA ILE A 360 -21.83 10.48 24.26
C ILE A 360 -23.12 10.31 23.45
N GLY A 361 -23.05 9.78 22.23
CA GLY A 361 -24.23 9.52 21.37
C GLY A 361 -25.29 8.59 21.99
N ILE A 362 -24.98 7.86 23.07
CA ILE A 362 -25.98 7.08 23.83
C ILE A 362 -26.95 8.00 24.59
N ILE A 363 -26.50 9.19 24.99
CA ILE A 363 -27.32 10.16 25.72
C ILE A 363 -28.32 10.76 24.74
N PRO A 364 -29.63 10.77 25.03
CA PRO A 364 -30.62 11.42 24.16
C PRO A 364 -30.32 12.90 23.94
N ILE A 365 -30.66 13.40 22.75
CA ILE A 365 -30.39 14.79 22.31
C ILE A 365 -30.92 15.85 23.29
N PRO A 366 -32.15 15.76 23.82
CA PRO A 366 -32.66 16.75 24.78
C PRO A 366 -31.76 16.89 26.01
N HIS A 367 -31.24 15.78 26.54
CA HIS A 367 -30.36 15.82 27.69
C HIS A 367 -28.95 16.31 27.33
N ARG A 368 -28.44 16.02 26.13
CA ARG A 368 -27.19 16.63 25.65
C ARG A 368 -27.30 18.16 25.64
N VAL A 369 -28.44 18.70 25.23
CA VAL A 369 -28.75 20.13 25.26
C VAL A 369 -28.88 20.67 26.68
N GLU A 370 -29.55 19.96 27.59
CA GLU A 370 -29.59 20.34 29.03
C GLU A 370 -28.19 20.42 29.64
N ILE A 371 -27.28 19.52 29.26
CA ILE A 371 -25.89 19.56 29.71
C ILE A 371 -25.17 20.79 29.14
N LEU A 372 -25.34 21.12 27.86
CA LEU A 372 -24.79 22.35 27.27
C LEU A 372 -25.30 23.59 28.02
N LYS A 373 -26.60 23.62 28.35
CA LYS A 373 -27.23 24.68 29.15
C LYS A 373 -26.62 24.77 30.56
N MET A 374 -26.35 23.63 31.20
CA MET A 374 -25.65 23.56 32.48
C MET A 374 -24.24 24.17 32.38
N LEU A 375 -23.49 23.90 31.31
CA LEU A 375 -22.14 24.44 31.10
C LEU A 375 -22.15 25.96 30.94
N VAL A 376 -23.03 26.50 30.08
CA VAL A 376 -23.10 27.94 29.81
C VAL A 376 -23.75 28.77 30.91
N ASN A 377 -24.18 28.17 32.03
CA ASN A 377 -24.59 28.95 33.20
C ASN A 377 -23.37 29.49 33.97
N ASN A 378 -22.20 28.85 33.85
CA ASN A 378 -20.94 29.29 34.45
C ASN A 378 -19.91 29.72 33.39
N ALA A 379 -18.92 30.54 33.76
CA ALA A 379 -17.83 30.88 32.83
C ALA A 379 -17.20 29.59 32.29
N LEU A 380 -17.05 29.50 30.96
CA LEU A 380 -16.39 28.34 30.34
C LEU A 380 -14.89 28.60 30.35
N TYR A 381 -14.15 27.70 30.99
CA TYR A 381 -12.70 27.62 30.83
C TYR A 381 -12.38 26.59 29.74
N ASN A 382 -11.17 26.60 29.19
CA ASN A 382 -10.77 25.70 28.08
C ASN A 382 -11.22 24.23 28.27
N LYS A 383 -11.12 23.67 29.49
CA LYS A 383 -11.61 22.30 29.78
C LYS A 383 -13.12 22.14 29.61
N ASP A 384 -13.92 23.12 30.03
CA ASP A 384 -15.39 23.10 29.87
C ASP A 384 -15.80 23.39 28.42
N GLU A 385 -15.02 24.19 27.67
CA GLU A 385 -15.20 24.38 26.22
C GLU A 385 -14.98 23.08 25.45
N LEU A 386 -13.93 22.33 25.78
CA LEU A 386 -13.69 21.01 25.19
C LEU A 386 -14.81 20.02 25.50
N ILE A 387 -15.39 20.06 26.71
CA ILE A 387 -16.58 19.27 27.06
C ILE A 387 -17.76 19.66 26.18
N ALA A 388 -18.05 20.97 26.04
CA ALA A 388 -19.13 21.46 25.19
C ALA A 388 -18.93 21.02 23.73
N LEU A 389 -17.71 21.18 23.19
CA LEU A 389 -17.35 20.70 21.86
C LEU A 389 -17.52 19.19 21.73
N THR A 390 -17.16 18.39 22.74
CA THR A 390 -17.31 16.94 22.69
C THR A 390 -18.79 16.53 22.61
N ILE A 391 -19.67 17.23 23.33
CA ILE A 391 -21.13 17.02 23.25
C ILE A 391 -21.66 17.41 21.86
N ILE A 392 -21.30 18.60 21.37
CA ILE A 392 -21.73 19.09 20.06
C ILE A 392 -21.25 18.16 18.94
N LYS A 393 -20.02 17.66 19.06
CA LYS A 393 -19.47 16.68 18.14
C LYS A 393 -20.22 15.35 18.24
N SER A 394 -20.81 14.96 19.36
CA SER A 394 -21.54 13.67 19.45
C SER A 394 -22.83 13.59 18.62
N VAL A 395 -23.32 14.72 18.11
CA VAL A 395 -24.59 14.78 17.35
C VAL A 395 -24.46 13.98 16.05
N THR A 396 -25.53 13.32 15.64
CA THR A 396 -25.57 12.53 14.40
C THR A 396 -26.42 13.26 13.36
N PHE A 397 -26.36 12.90 12.06
CA PHE A 397 -27.24 13.60 11.09
C PHE A 397 -28.72 13.40 11.33
N PRO A 398 -29.21 12.19 11.66
CA PRO A 398 -30.62 12.03 12.01
C PRO A 398 -31.05 12.95 13.16
N ASP A 399 -30.12 13.28 14.05
CA ASP A 399 -30.33 14.15 15.20
C ASP A 399 -30.11 15.65 14.89
N ALA A 400 -29.62 16.02 13.70
CA ALA A 400 -29.14 17.38 13.43
C ALA A 400 -30.26 18.41 13.54
N ASP A 401 -31.43 18.11 12.97
CA ASP A 401 -32.61 18.99 13.01
C ASP A 401 -33.11 19.22 14.43
N GLU A 402 -33.26 18.15 15.21
CA GLU A 402 -33.69 18.21 16.60
C GLU A 402 -32.69 19.01 17.44
N PHE A 403 -31.40 18.71 17.30
CA PHE A 403 -30.34 19.37 18.05
C PHE A 403 -30.28 20.87 17.76
N LEU A 404 -30.26 21.26 16.48
CA LEU A 404 -30.26 22.66 16.07
C LEU A 404 -31.52 23.38 16.57
N GLY A 405 -32.70 22.77 16.40
CA GLY A 405 -33.96 23.34 16.88
C GLY A 405 -33.94 23.62 18.38
N LEU A 406 -33.44 22.67 19.18
CA LEU A 406 -33.31 22.82 20.62
C LEU A 406 -32.34 23.94 21.02
N LEU A 407 -31.23 24.14 20.29
CA LEU A 407 -30.31 25.25 20.56
C LEU A 407 -30.96 26.63 20.36
N LEU A 408 -31.96 26.74 19.49
CA LEU A 408 -32.73 27.98 19.29
C LEU A 408 -33.88 28.14 20.29
N SER A 409 -34.57 27.05 20.64
CA SER A 409 -35.72 27.11 21.54
C SER A 409 -35.32 27.31 23.00
N GLU A 410 -34.17 26.76 23.40
CA GLU A 410 -33.66 26.89 24.76
C GLU A 410 -33.12 28.29 25.02
N SER A 411 -33.50 28.87 26.17
CA SER A 411 -33.05 30.21 26.57
C SER A 411 -32.19 30.20 27.82
N VAL A 412 -31.20 31.10 27.84
CA VAL A 412 -30.24 31.31 28.92
C VAL A 412 -30.24 32.78 29.32
N LYS A 413 -30.15 33.06 30.63
CA LYS A 413 -30.05 34.43 31.13
C LYS A 413 -28.67 35.02 30.83
N TRP A 414 -28.65 36.16 30.13
CA TRP A 414 -27.45 36.91 29.79
C TRP A 414 -27.68 38.41 30.03
N ASN A 415 -26.95 39.02 30.96
CA ASN A 415 -27.02 40.46 31.27
C ASN A 415 -28.46 41.02 31.32
N ASN A 416 -29.33 40.42 32.14
CA ASN A 416 -30.76 40.76 32.32
C ASN A 416 -31.69 40.52 31.10
N SER A 417 -31.20 39.90 30.04
CA SER A 417 -31.99 39.46 28.87
C SER A 417 -31.93 37.94 28.73
N ASN A 418 -32.90 37.35 28.03
CA ASN A 418 -32.81 35.94 27.63
C ASN A 418 -32.23 35.87 26.21
N VAL A 419 -31.22 35.04 26.02
CA VAL A 419 -30.62 34.73 24.72
C VAL A 419 -30.80 33.25 24.43
N THR A 420 -30.72 32.86 23.15
CA THR A 420 -30.74 31.44 22.76
C THR A 420 -29.52 30.71 23.32
N LEU A 421 -29.62 29.39 23.51
CA LEU A 421 -28.47 28.58 23.91
C LEU A 421 -27.37 28.60 22.84
N PHE A 422 -27.74 28.67 21.55
CA PHE A 422 -26.79 28.92 20.46
C PHE A 422 -25.95 30.18 20.70
N GLU A 423 -26.60 31.32 20.95
CA GLU A 423 -25.92 32.58 21.20
C GLU A 423 -25.08 32.54 22.48
N ALA A 424 -25.58 31.90 23.54
CA ALA A 424 -24.84 31.73 24.79
C ALA A 424 -23.54 30.93 24.58
N LEU A 425 -23.59 29.83 23.80
CA LEU A 425 -22.42 29.02 23.44
C LEU A 425 -21.45 29.83 22.58
N TYR A 426 -21.95 30.52 21.54
CA TYR A 426 -21.16 31.38 20.68
C TYR A 426 -20.35 32.43 21.46
N ARG A 427 -21.00 33.08 22.43
CA ARG A 427 -20.38 34.12 23.27
C ARG A 427 -19.41 33.56 24.32
N ARG A 428 -19.59 32.31 24.79
CA ARG A 428 -18.77 31.74 25.89
C ARG A 428 -17.63 30.85 25.45
N ILE A 429 -17.73 30.18 24.30
CA ILE A 429 -16.60 29.45 23.74
C ILE A 429 -15.68 30.50 23.12
N ASP A 430 -14.42 30.58 23.55
CA ASP A 430 -13.46 31.54 23.02
C ASP A 430 -12.50 30.92 21.98
N ASP A 431 -11.85 31.77 21.18
CA ASP A 431 -10.65 31.36 20.44
C ASP A 431 -9.41 31.96 21.13
N ARG A 432 -8.23 31.59 20.63
CA ARG A 432 -6.92 32.12 21.04
C ARG A 432 -6.96 33.62 21.31
N ILE A 433 -6.43 34.05 22.46
CA ILE A 433 -6.10 35.45 22.71
C ILE A 433 -4.60 35.60 22.46
N MET A 434 -4.23 36.33 21.40
CA MET A 434 -2.88 36.86 21.14
C MET A 434 -1.76 35.85 21.50
N PHE A 435 -1.60 34.84 20.65
CA PHE A 435 -0.59 33.77 20.71
C PHE A 435 -0.73 32.69 21.82
N PHE A 436 -1.72 32.75 22.73
CA PHE A 436 -1.99 31.68 23.71
C PHE A 436 -3.43 31.16 23.64
N GLY A 437 -3.63 29.82 23.55
CA GLY A 437 -4.95 29.16 23.49
C GLY A 437 -5.19 28.27 22.25
N GLU A 438 -6.26 27.48 22.27
CA GLU A 438 -6.76 26.62 21.17
C GLU A 438 -7.96 27.30 20.46
N ASP A 439 -8.16 27.07 19.15
CA ASP A 439 -9.21 27.68 18.33
C ASP A 439 -10.60 26.99 18.52
N ASN A 440 -11.13 27.04 19.74
CA ASN A 440 -12.33 26.28 20.12
C ASN A 440 -13.63 26.84 19.51
N ARG A 441 -13.79 28.16 19.38
CA ARG A 441 -14.98 28.77 18.75
C ARG A 441 -14.97 28.50 17.25
N LYS A 442 -13.82 28.51 16.58
CA LYS A 442 -13.69 28.05 15.19
C LYS A 442 -14.18 26.61 15.03
N ALA A 443 -13.75 25.70 15.89
CA ALA A 443 -14.19 24.30 15.86
C ALA A 443 -15.71 24.18 16.11
N TYR A 444 -16.26 24.98 17.02
CA TYR A 444 -17.70 25.07 17.26
C TYR A 444 -18.46 25.50 16.00
N MET A 445 -18.07 26.62 15.39
CA MET A 445 -18.75 27.20 14.22
C MET A 445 -18.70 26.28 13.01
N LEU A 446 -17.58 25.60 12.78
CA LEU A 446 -17.46 24.61 11.71
C LEU A 446 -18.37 23.40 11.97
N THR A 447 -18.47 22.93 13.22
CA THR A 447 -19.37 21.83 13.56
C THR A 447 -20.84 22.22 13.38
N MET A 448 -21.21 23.45 13.75
CA MET A 448 -22.55 24.01 13.49
C MET A 448 -22.86 24.15 12.01
N TYR A 449 -21.90 24.59 11.20
CA TYR A 449 -22.06 24.65 9.76
C TYR A 449 -22.33 23.27 9.15
N MET A 450 -21.62 22.22 9.60
CA MET A 450 -21.85 20.86 9.10
C MET A 450 -23.22 20.32 9.50
N LEU A 451 -23.64 20.52 10.75
CA LEU A 451 -24.98 20.14 11.20
C LEU A 451 -26.05 20.90 10.43
N TRP A 452 -25.87 22.20 10.21
CA TRP A 452 -26.81 22.98 9.39
C TRP A 452 -26.87 22.44 7.96
N PHE A 453 -25.71 22.17 7.34
CA PHE A 453 -25.63 21.77 5.94
C PHE A 453 -26.43 20.50 5.62
N VAL A 454 -26.45 19.53 6.55
CA VAL A 454 -27.14 18.25 6.42
C VAL A 454 -28.53 18.24 7.06
N SER A 455 -28.95 19.34 7.66
CA SER A 455 -30.27 19.52 8.29
C SER A 455 -31.32 20.01 7.30
N SER A 456 -32.59 19.97 7.68
CA SER A 456 -33.71 20.57 6.97
C SER A 456 -33.65 22.11 6.93
N TYR A 457 -32.85 22.74 7.80
CA TYR A 457 -32.62 24.20 7.76
C TYR A 457 -31.82 24.65 6.53
N ASN A 458 -31.14 23.72 5.84
CA ASN A 458 -30.53 23.98 4.55
C ASN A 458 -31.54 23.67 3.44
N PRO A 459 -31.98 24.67 2.65
CA PRO A 459 -33.00 24.47 1.62
C PRO A 459 -32.52 23.59 0.44
N MET A 460 -31.23 23.27 0.36
CA MET A 460 -30.70 22.28 -0.59
C MET A 460 -31.00 20.83 -0.22
N ASN A 461 -31.48 20.58 1.01
CA ASN A 461 -31.79 19.26 1.55
C ASN A 461 -33.30 18.99 1.58
N SER A 462 -34.13 20.01 1.37
CA SER A 462 -35.56 19.86 1.16
C SER A 462 -35.87 19.78 -0.33
N ASP A 463 -36.79 18.89 -0.73
CA ASP A 463 -37.33 18.81 -2.11
C ASP A 463 -38.14 20.07 -2.52
N THR A 464 -38.05 21.16 -1.77
CA THR A 464 -38.70 22.44 -2.05
C THR A 464 -38.03 23.14 -3.21
N ASP A 465 -38.83 23.44 -4.22
CA ASP A 465 -38.44 24.21 -5.40
C ASP A 465 -37.89 25.58 -4.97
N THR A 466 -36.82 26.05 -5.62
CA THR A 466 -36.14 27.30 -5.25
C THR A 466 -37.03 28.55 -5.37
N ASP A 467 -38.14 28.44 -6.11
CA ASP A 467 -39.12 29.50 -6.30
C ASP A 467 -40.03 29.71 -5.07
N GLU A 468 -40.09 28.78 -4.10
CA GLU A 468 -40.81 28.96 -2.82
C GLU A 468 -39.96 29.64 -1.73
N LEU A 469 -38.64 29.78 -1.95
CA LEU A 469 -37.75 30.40 -0.97
C LEU A 469 -38.11 31.86 -0.74
N SER A 470 -38.45 32.67 -1.75
CA SER A 470 -38.73 34.10 -1.55
C SER A 470 -39.90 34.39 -0.60
N ASP A 471 -40.88 33.50 -0.55
CA ASP A 471 -42.06 33.63 0.31
C ASP A 471 -41.71 33.40 1.79
N THR A 472 -40.70 32.58 2.08
CA THR A 472 -40.21 32.34 3.46
C THR A 472 -39.42 33.51 4.07
N TYR A 473 -39.03 34.52 3.27
CA TYR A 473 -38.23 35.66 3.73
C TYR A 473 -39.08 36.90 4.04
N GLU A 474 -40.41 36.82 3.90
CA GLU A 474 -41.34 37.91 4.25
C GLU A 474 -40.96 39.27 3.62
N GLY A 475 -40.45 39.27 2.38
CA GLY A 475 -40.01 40.47 1.68
C GLY A 475 -38.60 40.98 2.05
N LYS A 476 -37.82 40.21 2.82
CA LYS A 476 -36.39 40.49 3.10
C LYS A 476 -35.51 39.94 1.97
N PRO A 477 -34.35 40.54 1.67
CA PRO A 477 -33.49 40.07 0.58
C PRO A 477 -32.86 38.70 0.89
N VAL A 478 -33.00 37.76 -0.06
CA VAL A 478 -32.34 36.45 -0.04
C VAL A 478 -30.85 36.57 -0.39
N THR A 479 -30.50 37.58 -1.19
CA THR A 479 -29.13 37.89 -1.62
C THR A 479 -28.63 39.15 -0.93
N LEU A 480 -27.57 39.03 -0.15
CA LEU A 480 -26.89 40.15 0.50
C LEU A 480 -25.74 40.65 -0.38
N LYS A 481 -25.63 41.97 -0.51
CA LYS A 481 -24.52 42.64 -1.20
C LYS A 481 -23.30 42.77 -0.28
N TYR A 482 -22.74 41.64 0.12
CA TYR A 482 -21.56 41.60 0.97
C TYR A 482 -20.32 41.96 0.13
N GLU A 483 -19.68 43.08 0.47
CA GLU A 483 -18.43 43.54 -0.13
C GLU A 483 -17.40 43.66 1.00
N SER A 484 -16.21 43.08 0.80
CA SER A 484 -15.10 43.21 1.74
C SER A 484 -13.83 43.61 0.99
N GLU A 485 -13.12 44.61 1.53
CA GLU A 485 -11.89 45.15 0.97
C GLU A 485 -10.75 45.01 1.98
N LEU A 486 -9.58 44.57 1.50
CA LEU A 486 -8.36 44.55 2.31
C LEU A 486 -7.76 45.97 2.40
N PHE A 487 -7.86 46.59 3.58
CA PHE A 487 -7.26 47.88 3.87
C PHE A 487 -6.22 47.75 5.01
N PHE A 488 -4.95 48.01 4.70
CA PHE A 488 -3.85 47.98 5.69
C PHE A 488 -3.65 46.64 6.44
N GLY A 489 -3.98 45.51 5.82
CA GLY A 489 -3.88 44.18 6.44
C GLY A 489 -5.11 43.77 7.25
N PHE A 490 -6.14 44.60 7.25
CA PHE A 490 -7.44 44.31 7.86
C PHE A 490 -8.48 44.22 6.74
N TYR A 491 -9.38 43.25 6.83
CA TYR A 491 -10.54 43.25 5.95
C TYR A 491 -11.58 44.18 6.56
N MET A 492 -12.00 45.17 5.78
CA MET A 492 -13.17 45.98 6.10
C MET A 492 -14.32 45.48 5.23
N ASP A 493 -15.47 45.20 5.83
CA ASP A 493 -16.67 44.87 5.07
C ASP A 493 -17.76 45.95 5.18
N ASN A 494 -18.72 45.87 4.27
CA ASN A 494 -19.87 46.77 4.23
C ASN A 494 -21.08 46.24 5.02
N MET A 495 -20.94 45.16 5.80
CA MET A 495 -22.06 44.49 6.48
C MET A 495 -21.74 44.02 7.89
N ASN A 496 -22.47 44.56 8.86
CA ASN A 496 -22.40 44.16 10.25
C ASN A 496 -23.56 43.22 10.60
N PHE A 497 -23.29 42.14 11.32
CA PHE A 497 -24.29 41.18 11.75
C PHE A 497 -24.41 41.22 13.27
N VAL A 498 -25.62 41.42 13.81
CA VAL A 498 -25.82 41.60 15.25
C VAL A 498 -26.90 40.66 15.76
N PHE A 499 -26.61 39.93 16.85
CA PHE A 499 -27.64 39.16 17.54
C PHE A 499 -28.74 40.08 18.08
N LYS A 500 -29.99 39.79 17.72
CA LYS A 500 -31.18 40.55 18.11
C LYS A 500 -32.30 39.59 18.52
N SER A 501 -32.45 39.42 19.84
CA SER A 501 -33.35 38.43 20.44
C SER A 501 -32.98 37.00 20.02
N ASN A 502 -33.78 36.35 19.16
CA ASN A 502 -33.52 34.98 18.64
C ASN A 502 -33.15 34.99 17.16
N ASN A 503 -32.77 36.15 16.63
CA ASN A 503 -32.49 36.38 15.23
C ASN A 503 -31.13 37.09 15.08
N ILE A 504 -30.64 37.18 13.85
CA ILE A 504 -29.52 38.03 13.49
C ILE A 504 -30.05 39.17 12.60
N GLU A 505 -29.77 40.40 13.00
CA GLU A 505 -30.00 41.59 12.20
C GLU A 505 -28.78 41.83 11.32
N ALA A 506 -28.98 41.82 10.00
CA ALA A 506 -27.96 42.23 9.04
C ALA A 506 -28.09 43.75 8.79
N GLN A 507 -26.99 44.46 8.89
CA GLN A 507 -26.92 45.92 8.71
C GLN A 507 -25.91 46.24 7.62
N GLU A 508 -26.27 47.11 6.68
CA GLU A 508 -25.40 47.58 5.60
C GLU A 508 -24.84 48.96 5.95
N GLU A 509 -23.56 49.17 5.70
CA GLU A 509 -22.94 50.47 5.85
C GLU A 509 -23.40 51.41 4.71
N LYS A 510 -24.13 52.47 5.06
CA LYS A 510 -24.47 53.54 4.11
C LYS A 510 -23.65 54.79 4.40
N ILE A 511 -23.11 55.36 3.34
CA ILE A 511 -22.39 56.63 3.37
C ILE A 511 -23.38 57.77 3.13
N GLU A 512 -23.64 58.57 4.15
CA GLU A 512 -24.39 59.82 4.02
C GLU A 512 -23.44 61.00 3.91
N VAL A 513 -23.61 61.80 2.85
CA VAL A 513 -22.93 63.10 2.71
C VAL A 513 -23.70 64.12 3.53
N VAL A 514 -23.20 64.45 4.71
CA VAL A 514 -23.86 65.43 5.58
C VAL A 514 -23.33 66.83 5.25
N PRO A 515 -24.20 67.80 4.93
CA PRO A 515 -23.76 69.18 4.75
C PRO A 515 -23.32 69.75 6.10
N THR A 516 -22.03 69.93 6.27
CA THR A 516 -21.44 70.57 7.46
C THR A 516 -21.64 72.08 7.38
N TYR A 517 -21.97 72.73 8.50
CA TYR A 517 -22.37 74.16 8.61
C TYR A 517 -21.25 75.19 8.28
N LYS A 518 -20.17 74.77 7.63
CA LYS A 518 -19.11 75.65 7.10
C LYS A 518 -18.88 75.27 5.65
N GLU A 519 -19.21 76.20 4.76
CA GLU A 519 -18.96 76.13 3.33
C GLU A 519 -17.52 75.63 3.07
N TYR A 520 -17.40 74.60 2.22
CA TYR A 520 -16.17 73.99 1.67
C TYR A 520 -15.59 72.70 2.27
N GLN A 521 -16.25 71.98 3.20
CA GLN A 521 -15.94 70.55 3.40
C GLN A 521 -17.20 69.71 3.67
N SER A 522 -17.47 68.75 2.77
CA SER A 522 -18.45 67.69 2.96
C SER A 522 -17.90 66.63 3.91
N GLY A 523 -18.54 66.43 5.06
CA GLY A 523 -18.22 65.33 5.98
C GLY A 523 -18.89 64.03 5.51
N ILE A 524 -18.11 62.96 5.43
CA ILE A 524 -18.60 61.60 5.18
C ILE A 524 -19.04 61.02 6.52
N ARG A 525 -20.33 60.69 6.68
CA ARG A 525 -20.82 59.95 7.85
C ARG A 525 -21.21 58.53 7.41
N LYS A 526 -20.57 57.54 8.02
CA LYS A 526 -20.94 56.13 7.90
C LYS A 526 -22.06 55.82 8.90
N THR A 527 -23.16 55.23 8.42
CA THR A 527 -24.29 54.81 9.26
C THR A 527 -24.71 53.39 8.90
N TRP A 528 -24.93 52.55 9.91
CA TRP A 528 -25.42 51.19 9.74
C TRP A 528 -26.95 51.20 9.59
N VAL A 529 -27.44 50.70 8.46
CA VAL A 529 -28.87 50.63 8.15
C VAL A 529 -29.31 49.18 8.13
N SER A 530 -30.37 48.85 8.88
CA SER A 530 -30.92 47.50 8.92
C SER A 530 -31.43 47.07 7.54
N VAL A 531 -30.89 45.97 7.03
CA VAL A 531 -31.28 45.33 5.76
C VAL A 531 -32.39 44.31 6.00
N GLY A 532 -32.35 43.63 7.14
CA GLY A 532 -33.35 42.64 7.53
C GLY A 532 -32.99 41.94 8.84
N VAL A 533 -33.99 41.29 9.43
CA VAL A 533 -33.84 40.45 10.63
C VAL A 533 -34.24 39.03 10.25
N TYR A 534 -33.29 38.10 10.35
CA TYR A 534 -33.45 36.72 9.89
C TYR A 534 -33.20 35.73 11.01
N ASN A 535 -33.76 34.52 10.85
CA ASN A 535 -33.47 33.40 11.73
C ASN A 535 -31.96 33.09 11.72
N ILE A 536 -31.42 32.63 12.86
CA ILE A 536 -30.00 32.28 13.02
C ILE A 536 -29.53 31.26 11.97
N TYR A 537 -30.36 30.26 11.65
CA TYR A 537 -30.07 29.23 10.64
C TYR A 537 -30.58 29.57 9.24
N GLN A 538 -31.14 30.78 9.04
CA GLN A 538 -31.64 31.19 7.73
C GLN A 538 -30.50 31.14 6.71
N ALA A 539 -30.73 30.42 5.61
CA ALA A 539 -29.82 30.41 4.48
C ALA A 539 -29.81 31.79 3.80
N ILE A 540 -28.67 32.26 3.33
CA ILE A 540 -28.53 33.53 2.62
C ILE A 540 -27.54 33.31 1.49
N THR A 541 -27.80 33.98 0.37
CA THR A 541 -26.84 34.03 -0.75
C THR A 541 -26.05 35.32 -0.72
N LEU A 542 -24.78 35.27 -1.13
CA LEU A 542 -23.98 36.48 -1.36
C LEU A 542 -24.00 36.85 -2.85
N ASN A 543 -24.07 38.15 -3.14
CA ASN A 543 -23.96 38.65 -4.52
C ASN A 543 -22.50 38.56 -4.98
N GLU A 544 -22.24 37.90 -6.12
CA GLU A 544 -20.90 37.78 -6.74
C GLU A 544 -19.76 37.42 -5.75
N TYR A 545 -19.75 36.18 -5.25
CA TYR A 545 -18.64 35.75 -4.39
C TYR A 545 -17.30 35.71 -5.14
N LYS A 546 -16.35 36.52 -4.70
CA LYS A 546 -14.96 36.49 -5.17
C LYS A 546 -14.05 35.93 -4.09
N ASP A 547 -13.35 34.85 -4.42
CA ASP A 547 -12.49 34.08 -3.52
C ASP A 547 -11.28 34.88 -2.97
N GLU A 548 -11.03 36.04 -3.58
CA GLU A 548 -9.98 37.03 -3.27
C GLU A 548 -10.47 38.21 -2.40
N ASP A 549 -11.79 38.44 -2.32
CA ASP A 549 -12.39 39.63 -1.68
C ASP A 549 -13.01 39.32 -0.30
N VAL A 550 -12.70 38.19 0.34
CA VAL A 550 -13.22 37.86 1.67
C VAL A 550 -12.12 37.47 2.66
N ALA A 551 -12.25 37.95 3.90
CA ALA A 551 -11.35 37.61 5.01
C ALA A 551 -11.33 36.11 5.33
N ILE A 552 -12.48 35.46 5.18
CA ILE A 552 -12.71 34.06 5.48
C ILE A 552 -13.29 33.39 4.25
N LYS A 553 -12.52 32.45 3.67
CA LYS A 553 -12.97 31.67 2.51
C LYS A 553 -14.21 30.86 2.87
N ILE A 554 -15.24 30.98 2.05
CA ILE A 554 -16.51 30.27 2.23
C ILE A 554 -16.27 28.77 2.02
N PRO A 555 -16.84 27.88 2.86
CA PRO A 555 -16.76 26.45 2.63
C PRO A 555 -17.28 26.11 1.22
N LEU A 556 -16.47 25.39 0.45
CA LEU A 556 -16.78 24.98 -0.93
C LEU A 556 -18.17 24.33 -1.11
N ILE A 557 -18.70 23.69 -0.06
CA ILE A 557 -20.05 23.08 -0.07
C ILE A 557 -21.16 24.09 -0.31
N GLY A 558 -20.96 25.34 0.12
CA GLY A 558 -21.93 26.41 -0.06
C GLY A 558 -21.94 27.00 -1.46
N LEU A 559 -21.00 26.64 -2.34
CA LEU A 559 -20.87 27.29 -3.65
C LEU A 559 -21.73 26.59 -4.72
N ASN A 560 -22.51 27.37 -5.44
CA ASN A 560 -23.23 26.98 -6.65
C ASN A 560 -22.66 27.75 -7.84
N ALA A 561 -22.31 27.03 -8.90
CA ALA A 561 -22.00 27.64 -10.18
C ALA A 561 -23.31 28.07 -10.83
N ALA A 562 -23.53 29.38 -10.99
CA ALA A 562 -24.63 29.87 -11.80
C ALA A 562 -24.31 29.65 -13.30
N PRO A 563 -25.32 29.48 -14.17
CA PRO A 563 -25.13 29.22 -15.60
C PRO A 563 -24.32 30.30 -16.35
N ASN A 564 -24.20 31.49 -15.77
CA ASN A 564 -23.44 32.64 -16.28
C ASN A 564 -21.97 32.68 -15.82
N GLY A 565 -21.51 31.71 -15.02
CA GLY A 565 -20.15 31.66 -14.49
C GLY A 565 -19.94 32.41 -13.17
N GLU A 566 -20.98 33.02 -12.60
CA GLU A 566 -20.92 33.63 -11.26
C GLU A 566 -21.02 32.55 -10.18
N THR A 567 -20.20 32.66 -9.13
CA THR A 567 -20.25 31.73 -7.99
C THR A 567 -21.21 32.30 -6.93
N GLN A 568 -22.33 31.62 -6.69
CA GLN A 568 -23.25 31.98 -5.61
C GLN A 568 -22.96 31.13 -4.37
N ALA A 569 -22.81 31.77 -3.21
CA ALA A 569 -22.54 31.09 -1.95
C ALA A 569 -23.80 31.05 -1.07
N LEU A 570 -24.37 29.88 -0.81
CA LEU A 570 -25.44 29.68 0.17
C LEU A 570 -24.84 29.39 1.55
N LEU A 571 -25.09 30.29 2.51
CA LEU A 571 -24.54 30.23 3.86
C LEU A 571 -25.62 30.48 4.92
N PRO A 572 -25.53 29.87 6.11
CA PRO A 572 -26.40 30.26 7.21
C PRO A 572 -25.93 31.58 7.81
N LEU A 573 -26.88 32.39 8.29
CA LEU A 573 -26.59 33.73 8.79
C LEU A 573 -25.64 33.75 10.00
N PHE A 574 -25.70 32.73 10.86
CA PHE A 574 -24.75 32.60 11.97
C PHE A 574 -23.29 32.48 11.54
N PHE A 575 -23.05 31.94 10.34
CA PHE A 575 -21.69 31.77 9.84
C PHE A 575 -21.14 33.11 9.34
N LEU A 576 -22.00 33.92 8.71
CA LEU A 576 -21.67 35.31 8.37
C LEU A 576 -21.42 36.17 9.61
N LYS A 577 -22.21 36.00 10.68
CA LYS A 577 -21.96 36.62 12.00
C LYS A 577 -20.58 36.31 12.55
N TYR A 578 -20.13 35.06 12.41
CA TYR A 578 -18.80 34.63 12.82
C TYR A 578 -17.69 35.24 11.96
N ILE A 579 -17.93 35.36 10.65
CA ILE A 579 -17.01 35.99 9.72
C ILE A 579 -16.81 37.46 10.09
N ASP A 580 -17.90 38.19 10.27
CA ASP A 580 -17.95 39.59 10.71
C ASP A 580 -17.24 39.82 12.05
N ASP A 581 -17.52 39.02 13.08
CA ASP A 581 -16.84 39.17 14.39
C ASP A 581 -15.31 38.92 14.36
N ARG A 582 -14.80 38.25 13.32
CA ARG A 582 -13.39 37.81 13.22
C ARG A 582 -12.59 38.51 12.13
N GLY A 583 -13.22 38.99 11.07
CA GLY A 583 -12.59 39.66 9.92
C GLY A 583 -11.74 40.88 10.31
N ASP A 584 -12.05 41.48 11.47
CA ASP A 584 -11.43 42.72 11.95
C ASP A 584 -10.09 42.58 12.69
N LYS A 585 -9.63 41.38 13.08
CA LYS A 585 -8.55 41.29 14.11
C LYS A 585 -7.30 40.45 13.84
N GLU A 586 -7.26 39.48 12.92
CA GLU A 586 -6.01 38.73 12.67
C GLU A 586 -5.90 38.23 11.22
N ASP A 587 -4.66 38.23 10.70
CA ASP A 587 -4.26 37.59 9.43
C ASP A 587 -4.62 36.09 9.46
N LEU A 588 -5.81 35.76 8.98
CA LEU A 588 -6.23 34.38 8.70
C LEU A 588 -5.66 33.88 7.36
N TRP A 589 -4.52 34.43 6.90
CA TRP A 589 -3.84 34.00 5.68
C TRP A 589 -3.04 32.73 5.96
N THR A 590 -3.67 31.56 5.75
CA THR A 590 -3.17 30.39 4.99
C THR A 590 -4.16 29.21 5.20
N GLY A 591 -5.33 29.21 4.54
CA GLY A 591 -6.41 28.24 4.86
C GLY A 591 -7.23 27.72 3.68
N ILE A 592 -6.58 27.37 2.57
CA ILE A 592 -7.24 26.73 1.43
C ILE A 592 -7.50 25.24 1.76
N GLY A 593 -8.67 24.89 2.32
CA GLY A 593 -9.01 23.47 2.55
C GLY A 593 -10.06 23.08 3.60
N LEU A 594 -10.96 23.97 4.05
CA LEU A 594 -11.73 23.78 5.29
C LEU A 594 -12.48 22.46 5.49
N ALA A 595 -13.03 21.79 4.46
CA ALA A 595 -13.71 20.51 4.68
C ALA A 595 -12.75 19.31 4.83
N LEU A 596 -11.63 19.35 4.10
CA LEU A 596 -10.56 18.37 4.23
C LEU A 596 -9.81 18.60 5.54
N ASP A 597 -9.53 19.86 5.88
CA ASP A 597 -8.90 20.26 7.13
C ASP A 597 -9.80 19.99 8.33
N VAL A 598 -11.12 20.09 8.21
CA VAL A 598 -12.09 19.62 9.20
C VAL A 598 -11.88 18.12 9.40
N ALA A 599 -12.06 17.28 8.38
CA ALA A 599 -11.84 15.83 8.52
C ALA A 599 -10.45 15.49 9.11
N LEU A 600 -9.40 16.20 8.71
CA LEU A 600 -8.03 16.00 9.19
C LEU A 600 -7.79 16.52 10.63
N THR A 601 -8.41 17.64 11.02
CA THR A 601 -8.41 18.18 12.39
C THR A 601 -9.21 17.28 13.32
N PHE A 602 -10.29 16.70 12.81
CA PHE A 602 -11.13 15.74 13.52
C PHE A 602 -10.44 14.38 13.74
N THR A 603 -9.56 13.94 12.82
CA THR A 603 -8.73 12.73 13.01
C THR A 603 -7.50 12.93 13.89
N GLY A 604 -7.15 14.17 14.27
CA GLY A 604 -5.97 14.49 15.09
C GLY A 604 -4.61 14.35 14.38
N ILE A 605 -4.58 14.06 13.07
CA ILE A 605 -3.34 13.82 12.30
C ILE A 605 -2.95 15.08 11.52
N GLY A 606 -2.21 15.99 12.16
CA GLY A 606 -1.78 17.28 11.60
C GLY A 606 -0.79 17.24 10.42
N ASN A 607 -0.39 16.06 9.90
CA ASN A 607 0.67 15.95 8.87
C ASN A 607 0.17 15.63 7.44
N ILE A 608 -1.15 15.62 7.22
CA ILE A 608 -1.77 15.30 5.91
C ILE A 608 -1.99 16.56 5.04
N THR A 609 -1.58 17.74 5.52
CA THR A 609 -1.60 19.03 4.81
C THR A 609 -0.82 19.05 3.47
N LYS A 610 -0.09 17.98 3.13
CA LYS A 610 0.71 17.81 1.90
C LYS A 610 -0.01 17.10 0.73
N LEU A 611 -1.28 16.68 0.89
CA LEU A 611 -2.09 16.02 -0.16
C LEU A 611 -3.01 16.98 -0.95
N ARG A 612 -2.60 18.25 -1.08
CA ARG A 612 -3.37 19.38 -1.65
C ARG A 612 -3.89 19.17 -3.08
N HIS A 613 -3.38 18.19 -3.83
CA HIS A 613 -3.76 17.91 -5.23
C HIS A 613 -5.00 17.00 -5.37
N LEU A 614 -5.35 16.18 -4.37
CA LEU A 614 -6.53 15.30 -4.41
C LEU A 614 -7.88 16.08 -4.38
N ARG A 615 -7.82 17.37 -3.99
CA ARG A 615 -8.93 18.32 -4.06
C ARG A 615 -9.44 18.56 -5.49
N TYR A 616 -8.58 18.43 -6.50
CA TYR A 616 -8.92 18.72 -7.89
C TYR A 616 -9.37 17.49 -8.69
N LEU A 617 -9.10 16.29 -8.17
CA LEU A 617 -9.13 15.03 -8.92
C LEU A 617 -10.30 14.11 -8.55
N SER A 618 -10.90 14.30 -7.37
CA SER A 618 -11.95 13.41 -6.88
C SER A 618 -13.36 13.83 -7.33
N LYS A 619 -14.28 12.86 -7.49
CA LYS A 619 -15.73 13.15 -7.62
C LYS A 619 -16.26 13.98 -6.46
N ILE A 620 -15.65 13.83 -5.29
CA ILE A 620 -15.78 14.71 -4.14
C ILE A 620 -15.35 16.12 -4.56
N GLY A 621 -14.09 16.37 -4.92
CA GLY A 621 -13.64 17.69 -5.41
C GLY A 621 -14.46 18.33 -6.55
N GLN A 622 -15.11 17.51 -7.39
CA GLN A 622 -16.11 17.96 -8.38
C GLN A 622 -17.45 18.31 -7.72
N ALA A 623 -17.91 17.53 -6.74
CA ALA A 623 -19.06 17.83 -5.89
C ALA A 623 -18.94 19.17 -5.15
N TRP A 624 -17.78 19.40 -4.53
CA TRP A 624 -17.48 20.61 -3.76
C TRP A 624 -17.27 21.83 -4.67
N ARG A 625 -17.17 21.66 -6.00
CA ARG A 625 -17.07 22.78 -6.97
C ARG A 625 -18.35 23.01 -7.77
N GLY A 626 -19.45 22.37 -7.38
CA GLY A 626 -20.72 22.60 -8.04
C GLY A 626 -21.07 21.61 -9.17
N ALA A 627 -20.19 20.69 -9.53
CA ALA A 627 -20.31 19.87 -10.74
C ALA A 627 -21.16 18.58 -10.59
N ILE A 628 -21.77 18.37 -9.42
CA ILE A 628 -22.73 17.27 -9.17
C ILE A 628 -24.01 17.79 -8.50
N THR A 629 -25.09 17.00 -8.54
CA THR A 629 -26.42 17.39 -8.02
C THR A 629 -26.42 17.62 -6.51
N GLY A 630 -27.32 18.48 -6.01
CA GLY A 630 -27.44 18.80 -4.57
C GLY A 630 -27.58 17.54 -3.69
N SER A 631 -28.42 16.58 -4.11
CA SER A 631 -28.60 15.29 -3.43
C SER A 631 -27.31 14.47 -3.29
N GLN A 632 -26.45 14.45 -4.33
CA GLN A 632 -25.17 13.76 -4.28
C GLN A 632 -24.14 14.50 -3.40
N ARG A 633 -24.22 15.84 -3.30
CA ARG A 633 -23.37 16.62 -2.37
C ARG A 633 -23.76 16.32 -0.92
N VAL A 634 -25.06 16.29 -0.62
CA VAL A 634 -25.58 15.94 0.70
C VAL A 634 -25.11 14.54 1.10
N PHE A 635 -25.24 13.55 0.23
CA PHE A 635 -24.75 12.19 0.49
C PHE A 635 -23.24 12.13 0.82
N LEU A 636 -22.41 12.89 0.10
CA LEU A 636 -20.96 12.92 0.31
C LEU A 636 -20.57 13.63 1.61
N VAL A 637 -21.24 14.73 1.97
CA VAL A 637 -21.03 15.42 3.26
C VAL A 637 -21.50 14.54 4.40
N ARG A 638 -22.61 13.80 4.21
CA ARG A 638 -23.07 12.79 5.16
C ARG A 638 -22.00 11.73 5.38
N SER A 639 -21.51 11.13 4.29
CA SER A 639 -20.43 10.13 4.34
C SER A 639 -19.18 10.65 5.06
N ALA A 640 -18.79 11.90 4.81
CA ALA A 640 -17.62 12.52 5.44
C ALA A 640 -17.82 12.84 6.92
N TYR A 641 -19.02 13.19 7.40
CA TYR A 641 -19.22 13.46 8.83
C TYR A 641 -19.51 12.20 9.66
N TYR A 642 -20.10 11.14 9.10
CA TYR A 642 -20.10 9.83 9.79
C TYR A 642 -18.69 9.30 10.05
N SER A 643 -17.77 9.60 9.14
CA SER A 643 -16.36 9.23 9.27
C SER A 643 -15.64 9.85 10.45
N VAL A 644 -16.03 11.07 10.78
CA VAL A 644 -15.42 11.90 11.82
C VAL A 644 -15.88 11.46 13.21
N GLN A 645 -17.05 10.82 13.31
CA GLN A 645 -17.60 10.30 14.57
C GLN A 645 -17.04 8.93 14.97
N GLY A 646 -16.40 8.20 14.05
CA GLY A 646 -15.69 6.97 14.37
C GLY A 646 -14.26 7.28 14.78
N VAL A 647 -13.89 7.10 16.06
CA VAL A 647 -12.45 7.08 16.41
C VAL A 647 -11.84 5.79 15.86
N ALA A 648 -10.95 5.97 14.88
CA ALA A 648 -9.62 5.35 14.72
C ALA A 648 -9.44 3.83 14.92
N GLY A 649 -10.51 3.04 15.01
CA GLY A 649 -10.42 1.59 15.29
C GLY A 649 -10.15 0.71 14.08
N THR A 650 -9.94 1.24 12.87
CA THR A 650 -9.78 0.36 11.68
C THR A 650 -8.89 0.83 10.53
N PHE A 651 -8.21 1.98 10.58
CA PHE A 651 -7.35 2.38 9.44
C PHE A 651 -6.14 3.26 9.83
N GLU A 652 -5.09 2.65 10.39
CA GLU A 652 -3.71 3.18 10.27
C GLU A 652 -2.99 2.65 9.00
N PHE A 653 -3.70 1.88 8.17
CA PHE A 653 -3.25 1.27 6.92
C PHE A 653 -2.99 2.28 5.77
N THR A 654 -3.55 3.49 5.84
CA THR A 654 -3.52 4.44 4.72
C THR A 654 -2.18 5.12 4.53
N ALA A 655 -1.41 5.46 5.56
CA ALA A 655 -0.22 6.29 5.40
C ALA A 655 0.89 5.63 4.54
N SER A 656 1.14 4.34 4.70
CA SER A 656 2.22 3.60 3.99
C SER A 656 1.91 3.33 2.52
N LEU A 657 0.70 2.82 2.22
CA LEU A 657 0.23 2.62 0.85
C LEU A 657 -0.04 3.93 0.13
N THR A 658 -0.58 4.95 0.82
CA THR A 658 -0.74 6.30 0.25
C THR A 658 0.62 6.86 -0.12
N GLN A 659 1.66 6.67 0.70
CA GLN A 659 3.00 7.14 0.39
C GLN A 659 3.64 6.40 -0.79
N LEU A 660 3.37 5.11 -0.93
CA LEU A 660 3.86 4.30 -2.06
C LEU A 660 3.13 4.65 -3.37
N PHE A 661 1.79 4.67 -3.37
CA PHE A 661 1.01 5.13 -4.53
C PHE A 661 1.33 6.58 -4.86
N ARG A 662 1.58 7.43 -3.87
CA ARG A 662 2.07 8.81 -4.05
C ARG A 662 3.46 8.86 -4.67
N GLN A 663 4.39 7.96 -4.32
CA GLN A 663 5.69 7.89 -4.99
C GLN A 663 5.54 7.53 -6.46
N TYR A 664 4.71 6.54 -6.79
CA TYR A 664 4.43 6.17 -8.18
C TYR A 664 3.68 7.26 -8.96
N TYR A 665 2.74 7.95 -8.30
CA TYR A 665 1.96 9.04 -8.88
C TYR A 665 2.82 10.31 -9.07
N MET A 666 3.60 10.72 -8.06
CA MET A 666 4.34 12.00 -8.04
C MET A 666 5.75 11.93 -8.64
N ASN A 667 6.45 10.79 -8.55
CA ASN A 667 7.86 10.69 -8.96
C ASN A 667 8.07 9.88 -10.26
N GLY A 668 7.03 9.26 -10.82
CA GLY A 668 7.12 8.54 -12.09
C GLY A 668 6.98 9.47 -13.28
N THR A 669 7.92 9.42 -14.24
CA THR A 669 7.81 10.10 -15.54
C THR A 669 6.57 9.68 -16.34
N ASP A 670 5.97 8.53 -16.00
CA ASP A 670 4.80 7.94 -16.67
C ASP A 670 3.49 8.72 -16.41
N CYS A 671 3.35 9.43 -15.28
CA CYS A 671 2.13 10.19 -14.95
C CYS A 671 2.16 11.66 -15.37
N ALA A 672 3.28 12.15 -15.92
CA ALA A 672 3.40 13.54 -16.37
C ALA A 672 2.35 13.93 -17.43
N THR A 673 1.99 13.00 -18.33
CA THR A 673 0.94 13.25 -19.34
C THR A 673 -0.45 13.31 -18.69
N TYR A 674 -0.73 12.44 -17.71
CA TYR A 674 -1.98 12.51 -16.94
C TYR A 674 -2.05 13.83 -16.16
N HIS A 675 -0.97 14.24 -15.50
CA HIS A 675 -0.88 15.52 -14.79
C HIS A 675 -1.07 16.70 -15.72
N GLY A 676 -0.42 16.74 -16.89
CA GLY A 676 -0.61 17.82 -17.86
C GLY A 676 -2.04 17.89 -18.41
N VAL A 677 -2.69 16.75 -18.64
CA VAL A 677 -4.11 16.72 -19.04
C VAL A 677 -5.01 17.18 -17.90
N VAL A 678 -4.72 16.81 -16.66
CA VAL A 678 -5.41 17.32 -15.47
C VAL A 678 -5.22 18.83 -15.38
N ASP A 679 -3.98 19.34 -15.38
CA ASP A 679 -3.66 20.75 -15.22
C ASP A 679 -4.28 21.62 -16.33
N ASN A 680 -4.29 21.13 -17.57
CA ASN A 680 -4.89 21.84 -18.71
C ASN A 680 -6.43 21.85 -18.66
N ASN A 681 -7.08 20.78 -18.19
CA ASN A 681 -8.54 20.74 -18.06
C ASN A 681 -9.05 21.31 -16.73
N VAL A 682 -8.16 21.55 -15.75
CA VAL A 682 -8.48 22.13 -14.43
C VAL A 682 -8.46 23.66 -14.45
N ASN A 683 -7.75 24.29 -15.39
CA ASN A 683 -7.66 25.76 -15.53
C ASN A 683 -8.68 26.38 -16.49
N ASP A 684 -9.40 25.58 -17.28
CA ASP A 684 -10.50 26.08 -18.09
C ASP A 684 -11.77 26.13 -17.23
N ALA A 685 -12.25 27.35 -16.94
CA ALA A 685 -13.43 27.61 -16.12
C ALA A 685 -14.77 27.21 -16.80
N THR A 686 -14.78 26.14 -17.60
CA THR A 686 -15.99 25.64 -18.26
C THR A 686 -16.62 24.48 -17.46
N PRO A 687 -17.97 24.35 -17.45
CA PRO A 687 -18.69 23.27 -16.76
C PRO A 687 -18.37 21.84 -17.22
N GLU A 688 -17.50 21.69 -18.23
CA GLU A 688 -17.20 20.46 -18.94
C GLU A 688 -15.77 19.96 -18.72
N GLY A 689 -15.09 20.38 -17.64
CA GLY A 689 -13.76 19.92 -17.21
C GLY A 689 -13.68 18.43 -16.83
N GLN A 690 -14.15 17.55 -17.72
CA GLN A 690 -14.06 16.11 -17.63
C GLN A 690 -12.67 15.70 -18.04
N ILE A 691 -11.94 15.07 -17.12
CA ILE A 691 -10.71 14.36 -17.43
C ILE A 691 -11.10 13.21 -18.39
N PRO A 692 -10.63 13.23 -19.65
CA PRO A 692 -11.04 12.24 -20.66
C PRO A 692 -10.86 10.80 -20.17
N ASP A 693 -11.72 9.88 -20.58
CA ASP A 693 -11.52 8.45 -20.28
C ASP A 693 -10.35 7.85 -21.05
N GLU A 694 -10.00 8.46 -22.18
CA GLU A 694 -8.87 8.06 -23.03
C GLU A 694 -8.23 9.29 -23.68
N LEU A 695 -6.95 9.17 -24.07
CA LEU A 695 -6.25 10.15 -24.90
C LEU A 695 -6.39 9.74 -26.38
N PRO A 696 -7.26 10.37 -27.18
CA PRO A 696 -7.60 9.88 -28.53
C PRO A 696 -6.43 9.94 -29.52
N SER A 697 -5.46 10.83 -29.26
CA SER A 697 -4.36 11.18 -30.16
C SER A 697 -2.95 10.79 -29.64
N ALA A 698 -2.86 9.94 -28.62
CA ALA A 698 -1.58 9.48 -28.04
C ALA A 698 -1.17 8.07 -28.52
N SER A 699 0.11 7.69 -28.33
CA SER A 699 0.56 6.31 -28.59
C SER A 699 -0.12 5.30 -27.65
N GLU A 700 -0.17 4.02 -28.02
CA GLU A 700 -0.78 2.98 -27.17
C GLU A 700 -0.07 2.83 -25.81
N GLU A 701 1.25 3.02 -25.75
CA GLU A 701 1.96 3.09 -24.45
C GLU A 701 1.51 4.30 -23.62
N ALA A 702 1.32 5.47 -24.23
CA ALA A 702 0.88 6.68 -23.54
C ALA A 702 -0.59 6.57 -23.07
N LYS A 703 -1.48 5.94 -23.85
CA LYS A 703 -2.85 5.64 -23.44
C LYS A 703 -2.89 4.67 -22.25
N LYS A 704 -2.04 3.64 -22.27
CA LYS A 704 -1.90 2.71 -21.12
C LYS A 704 -1.31 3.40 -19.90
N ALA A 705 -0.29 4.24 -20.05
CA ALA A 705 0.27 5.06 -18.97
C ALA A 705 -0.80 5.98 -18.35
N TYR A 706 -1.57 6.66 -19.19
CA TYR A 706 -2.68 7.51 -18.77
C TYR A 706 -3.75 6.74 -17.98
N LYS A 707 -4.21 5.59 -18.49
CA LYS A 707 -5.18 4.73 -17.78
C LYS A 707 -4.63 4.18 -16.47
N ARG A 708 -3.34 3.84 -16.42
CA ARG A 708 -2.64 3.40 -15.19
C ARG A 708 -2.64 4.51 -14.14
N CYS A 709 -2.23 5.72 -14.50
CA CYS A 709 -2.20 6.87 -13.58
C CYS A 709 -3.61 7.27 -13.10
N LYS A 710 -4.61 7.21 -13.99
CA LYS A 710 -6.02 7.39 -13.64
C LYS A 710 -6.52 6.34 -12.63
N ALA A 711 -6.09 5.09 -12.76
CA ALA A 711 -6.44 4.02 -11.81
C ALA A 711 -5.74 4.19 -10.45
N ILE A 712 -4.47 4.63 -10.43
CA ILE A 712 -3.72 4.95 -9.19
C ILE A 712 -4.38 6.11 -8.43
N ASP A 713 -4.76 7.17 -9.15
CA ASP A 713 -5.48 8.32 -8.60
C ASP A 713 -6.82 7.91 -7.96
N ASN A 714 -7.58 7.04 -8.64
CA ASN A 714 -8.81 6.48 -8.09
C ASN A 714 -8.56 5.61 -6.83
N ILE A 715 -7.46 4.85 -6.76
CA ILE A 715 -7.12 4.09 -5.55
C ILE A 715 -6.79 5.03 -4.39
N LEU A 716 -5.95 6.05 -4.63
CA LEU A 716 -5.62 7.07 -3.62
C LEU A 716 -6.87 7.75 -3.07
N PHE A 717 -7.83 8.05 -3.94
CA PHE A 717 -9.14 8.57 -3.57
C PHE A 717 -9.93 7.59 -2.67
N TRP A 718 -10.07 6.32 -3.06
CA TRP A 718 -10.84 5.37 -2.25
C TRP A 718 -10.13 5.02 -0.94
N MET A 719 -8.81 5.03 -0.90
CA MET A 719 -8.04 4.90 0.35
C MET A 719 -8.31 6.06 1.30
N GLN A 720 -8.39 7.29 0.76
CA GLN A 720 -8.77 8.46 1.52
C GLN A 720 -10.22 8.35 2.04
N MET A 721 -11.15 7.81 1.24
CA MET A 721 -12.52 7.52 1.70
C MET A 721 -12.61 6.40 2.73
N GLY A 722 -11.71 5.41 2.67
CA GLY A 722 -11.59 4.35 3.67
C GLY A 722 -11.08 4.88 5.02
N SER A 723 -10.13 5.83 5.02
CA SER A 723 -9.78 6.56 6.26
C SER A 723 -10.90 7.44 6.78
N LEU A 724 -11.90 7.72 5.94
CA LEU A 724 -13.15 8.36 6.32
C LEU A 724 -14.26 7.31 6.59
N GLY A 725 -13.94 6.17 7.22
CA GLY A 725 -14.95 5.27 7.80
C GLY A 725 -15.91 4.57 6.83
N MET A 726 -15.75 4.70 5.50
CA MET A 726 -16.53 3.97 4.49
C MET A 726 -15.86 2.64 4.12
N ASP A 727 -15.60 1.82 5.13
CA ASP A 727 -14.72 0.65 5.10
C ASP A 727 -15.06 -0.39 4.02
N ILE A 728 -16.32 -0.79 3.86
CA ILE A 728 -16.71 -1.86 2.93
C ILE A 728 -16.76 -1.36 1.49
N TYR A 729 -17.28 -0.16 1.26
CA TYR A 729 -17.42 0.41 -0.09
C TYR A 729 -16.09 0.87 -0.65
N ALA A 730 -15.28 1.56 0.16
CA ALA A 730 -13.91 1.92 -0.19
C ALA A 730 -13.07 0.67 -0.47
N SER A 731 -13.14 -0.36 0.37
CA SER A 731 -12.43 -1.62 0.14
C SER A 731 -12.83 -2.30 -1.17
N ARG A 732 -14.13 -2.33 -1.51
CA ARG A 732 -14.61 -2.87 -2.79
C ARG A 732 -14.11 -2.08 -3.98
N MET A 733 -14.10 -0.74 -3.89
CA MET A 733 -13.64 0.13 -4.97
C MET A 733 -12.12 0.12 -5.13
N ILE A 734 -11.36 0.07 -4.03
CA ILE A 734 -9.91 -0.17 -4.04
C ILE A 734 -9.62 -1.51 -4.72
N ARG A 735 -10.33 -2.59 -4.36
CA ARG A 735 -10.18 -3.91 -4.99
C ARG A 735 -10.49 -3.87 -6.49
N LYS A 736 -11.57 -3.18 -6.89
CA LYS A 736 -11.96 -3.02 -8.30
C LYS A 736 -10.89 -2.27 -9.09
N LYS A 737 -10.38 -1.15 -8.57
CA LYS A 737 -9.37 -0.34 -9.26
C LYS A 737 -7.98 -0.94 -9.22
N ALA A 738 -7.64 -1.69 -8.17
CA ALA A 738 -6.43 -2.50 -8.12
C ALA A 738 -6.47 -3.64 -9.15
N LYS A 739 -7.63 -4.25 -9.39
CA LYS A 739 -7.81 -5.24 -10.46
C LYS A 739 -7.65 -4.61 -11.85
N GLU A 740 -8.25 -3.44 -12.08
CA GLU A 740 -8.04 -2.67 -13.33
C GLU A 740 -6.56 -2.33 -13.55
N LEU A 741 -5.81 -1.99 -12.50
CA LEU A 741 -4.36 -1.79 -12.56
C LEU A 741 -3.61 -3.07 -12.94
N ALA A 742 -3.98 -4.21 -12.35
CA ALA A 742 -3.42 -5.51 -12.70
C ALA A 742 -3.67 -5.89 -14.16
N ASP A 743 -4.89 -5.65 -14.65
CA ASP A 743 -5.30 -5.91 -16.04
C ASP A 743 -4.57 -5.00 -17.04
N LEU A 744 -4.16 -3.79 -16.61
CA LEU A 744 -3.31 -2.87 -17.38
C LEU A 744 -1.81 -3.26 -17.38
N GLY A 745 -1.48 -4.46 -16.89
CA GLY A 745 -0.11 -4.98 -16.83
C GLY A 745 0.70 -4.36 -15.71
N TYR A 746 0.04 -3.89 -14.64
CA TYR A 746 0.71 -3.29 -13.49
C TYR A 746 0.72 -4.20 -12.25
N PRO A 747 1.88 -4.33 -11.57
CA PRO A 747 3.17 -3.78 -11.99
C PRO A 747 3.76 -4.60 -13.14
N PRO A 748 4.59 -3.98 -14.01
CA PRO A 748 5.31 -4.70 -15.03
C PRO A 748 6.20 -5.76 -14.37
N ALA A 749 6.32 -6.93 -15.01
CA ALA A 749 7.29 -7.94 -14.60
C ALA A 749 8.68 -7.30 -14.74
N TRP A 750 9.32 -6.91 -13.63
CA TRP A 750 10.75 -7.01 -13.30
C TRP A 750 10.94 -6.67 -11.80
N ASP A 751 11.93 -7.32 -11.21
CA ASP A 751 12.21 -7.57 -9.79
C ASP A 751 12.52 -6.31 -8.95
N THR A 752 11.71 -6.02 -7.93
CA THR A 752 12.05 -5.05 -6.85
C THR A 752 11.45 -5.50 -5.52
N GLY A 753 12.22 -5.50 -4.43
CA GLY A 753 11.78 -5.94 -3.09
C GLY A 753 10.55 -5.20 -2.53
N GLN A 754 10.31 -3.97 -2.96
CA GLN A 754 9.11 -3.19 -2.64
C GLN A 754 7.82 -3.83 -3.21
N TYR A 755 7.93 -4.64 -4.27
CA TYR A 755 6.84 -5.36 -4.90
C TYR A 755 6.48 -6.67 -4.18
N LEU A 756 7.46 -7.40 -3.64
CA LEU A 756 7.19 -8.58 -2.81
C LEU A 756 6.47 -8.16 -1.52
N GLU A 757 6.85 -7.01 -0.95
CA GLU A 757 6.15 -6.38 0.17
C GLU A 757 4.72 -5.98 -0.22
N LEU A 758 4.51 -5.41 -1.41
CA LEU A 758 3.18 -5.10 -1.92
C LEU A 758 2.33 -6.36 -2.08
N LYS A 759 2.86 -7.42 -2.70
CA LYS A 759 2.18 -8.70 -2.95
C LYS A 759 1.87 -9.44 -1.65
N VAL A 760 2.79 -9.45 -0.68
CA VAL A 760 2.62 -10.02 0.67
C VAL A 760 1.58 -9.22 1.46
N ARG A 761 1.62 -7.89 1.42
CA ARG A 761 0.60 -7.03 2.06
C ARG A 761 -0.77 -7.12 1.36
N PHE A 762 -0.81 -7.34 0.04
CA PHE A 762 -2.03 -7.68 -0.73
C PHE A 762 -2.58 -9.07 -0.36
N GLN A 763 -1.72 -10.05 -0.10
CA GLN A 763 -2.12 -11.38 0.39
C GLN A 763 -2.55 -11.36 1.86
N GLN A 764 -1.95 -10.50 2.70
CA GLN A 764 -2.36 -10.25 4.08
C GLN A 764 -3.69 -9.48 4.17
N LEU A 765 -3.99 -8.57 3.23
CA LEU A 765 -5.32 -7.98 3.04
C LEU A 765 -6.40 -9.02 2.71
N ASN A 766 -6.02 -10.13 2.07
CA ASN A 766 -6.90 -11.26 1.83
C ASN A 766 -7.06 -12.16 3.07
N ASN A 767 -6.16 -12.04 4.07
CA ASN A 767 -6.04 -12.98 5.20
C ASN A 767 -6.14 -12.34 6.61
N GLY A 768 -6.23 -11.02 6.76
CA GLY A 768 -6.55 -10.30 8.01
C GLY A 768 -5.47 -10.26 9.11
N VAL A 769 -4.21 -9.89 8.82
CA VAL A 769 -3.10 -9.88 9.82
C VAL A 769 -2.70 -8.46 10.27
N ASP A 770 -2.45 -8.29 11.59
CA ASP A 770 -2.10 -7.05 12.33
C ASP A 770 -0.61 -6.68 12.20
N VAL A 771 -0.32 -5.56 11.51
CA VAL A 771 1.03 -5.10 11.13
C VAL A 771 1.57 -4.00 12.06
N LEU A 772 0.73 -3.36 12.88
CA LEU A 772 1.14 -2.27 13.79
C LEU A 772 1.68 -2.77 15.11
N GLY A 773 1.17 -3.91 15.59
CA GLY A 773 1.82 -4.65 16.66
C GLY A 773 3.31 -4.86 16.39
N ASP A 774 3.72 -5.09 15.13
CA ASP A 774 5.12 -5.33 14.79
C ASP A 774 5.99 -4.06 14.70
N TYR A 775 5.42 -2.89 14.41
CA TYR A 775 6.11 -1.59 14.41
C TYR A 775 6.37 -1.07 15.82
N GLU A 776 5.34 -1.11 16.67
CA GLU A 776 5.46 -0.69 18.08
C GLU A 776 6.31 -1.67 18.89
N ASN A 777 6.24 -2.98 18.60
CA ASN A 777 7.18 -3.94 19.15
C ASN A 777 8.62 -3.59 18.78
N MET A 778 8.90 -3.07 17.57
CA MET A 778 10.27 -2.76 17.17
C MET A 778 10.84 -1.51 17.85
N ILE A 779 10.08 -0.41 17.93
CA ILE A 779 10.57 0.81 18.60
C ILE A 779 10.88 0.51 20.08
N ASN A 780 10.07 -0.33 20.71
CA ASN A 780 10.26 -0.77 22.09
C ASN A 780 11.38 -1.82 22.27
N LEU A 781 11.86 -2.45 21.18
CA LEU A 781 12.97 -3.40 21.19
C LEU A 781 14.34 -2.74 20.95
N ILE A 782 14.40 -1.49 20.48
CA ILE A 782 15.66 -0.72 20.45
C ILE A 782 16.03 -0.42 21.90
N PRO A 783 17.14 -0.97 22.44
CA PRO A 783 17.43 -0.82 23.87
C PRO A 783 17.58 0.66 24.21
N SER A 784 16.77 1.14 25.15
CA SER A 784 16.76 2.52 25.61
C SER A 784 18.16 2.94 26.10
N GLY A 785 18.75 3.96 25.49
CA GLY A 785 20.12 4.40 25.78
C GLY A 785 21.23 3.67 25.01
N SER A 786 20.91 2.81 24.05
CA SER A 786 21.90 2.20 23.16
C SER A 786 22.52 3.20 22.18
N VAL A 787 23.75 2.91 21.73
CA VAL A 787 24.45 3.71 20.71
C VAL A 787 23.65 3.79 19.40
N ILE A 788 22.75 2.84 19.15
CA ILE A 788 21.86 2.78 17.98
C ILE A 788 20.82 3.91 18.03
N SER A 789 20.17 4.15 19.18
CA SER A 789 19.16 5.22 19.28
C SER A 789 19.77 6.61 19.10
N GLY A 790 21.03 6.79 19.51
CA GLY A 790 21.81 7.99 19.24
C GLY A 790 22.20 8.19 17.78
N LYS A 791 22.20 7.12 16.98
CA LYS A 791 22.45 7.18 15.52
C LYS A 791 21.17 7.27 14.70
N LEU A 792 20.01 6.83 15.20
CA LEU A 792 18.70 6.95 14.56
C LEU A 792 17.93 8.19 15.05
N THR A 793 18.47 9.38 14.76
CA THR A 793 18.02 10.65 15.35
C THR A 793 16.75 11.22 14.74
N THR A 794 16.36 10.78 13.54
CA THR A 794 15.14 11.26 12.86
C THR A 794 14.08 10.16 12.79
N ASP A 795 12.80 10.55 12.79
CA ASP A 795 11.71 9.57 12.63
C ASP A 795 11.76 8.89 11.26
N ILE A 796 12.30 9.59 10.25
CA ILE A 796 12.59 9.02 8.94
C ILE A 796 13.62 7.90 9.04
N ASP A 797 14.73 8.09 9.78
CA ASP A 797 15.73 7.05 10.01
C ASP A 797 15.14 5.84 10.74
N LYS A 798 14.26 6.06 11.73
CA LYS A 798 13.61 4.97 12.48
C LYS A 798 12.64 4.17 11.62
N ILE A 799 11.81 4.85 10.82
CA ILE A 799 10.88 4.21 9.86
C ILE A 799 11.66 3.44 8.81
N ASN A 800 12.72 4.04 8.31
CA ASN A 800 13.61 3.42 7.35
C ASN A 800 14.24 2.14 7.95
N PHE A 801 14.80 2.26 9.14
CA PHE A 801 15.40 1.14 9.85
C PHE A 801 14.38 0.01 10.11
N PHE A 802 13.13 0.38 10.42
CA PHE A 802 12.02 -0.57 10.51
C PHE A 802 11.73 -1.28 9.20
N ASN A 803 11.66 -0.55 8.09
CA ASN A 803 11.33 -1.15 6.80
C ASN A 803 12.38 -2.18 6.37
N ASP A 804 13.65 -1.96 6.75
CA ASP A 804 14.74 -2.86 6.34
C ASP A 804 14.91 -4.04 7.32
N PHE A 805 14.85 -3.81 8.63
CA PHE A 805 15.08 -4.86 9.63
C PHE A 805 13.81 -5.41 10.30
N GLY A 806 12.64 -4.92 9.90
CA GLY A 806 11.34 -5.23 10.51
C GLY A 806 10.96 -6.70 10.48
N MET A 807 11.45 -7.44 9.47
CA MET A 807 11.20 -8.87 9.26
C MET A 807 12.38 -9.78 9.63
N VAL A 808 13.53 -9.23 10.06
CA VAL A 808 14.71 -10.02 10.44
C VAL A 808 14.49 -10.61 11.84
N GLN A 809 15.02 -11.82 12.11
CA GLN A 809 14.94 -12.43 13.44
C GLN A 809 15.84 -11.64 14.42
N ARG A 810 15.22 -10.87 15.32
CA ARG A 810 15.87 -9.85 16.18
C ARG A 810 16.26 -10.40 17.55
N ASP A 811 17.10 -11.42 17.57
CA ASP A 811 17.63 -11.98 18.81
C ASP A 811 18.72 -11.09 19.45
N ASN A 812 19.28 -11.50 20.59
CA ASN A 812 20.37 -10.77 21.23
C ASN A 812 21.63 -10.70 20.36
N ALA A 813 21.85 -11.66 19.45
CA ALA A 813 23.00 -11.67 18.56
C ALA A 813 22.87 -10.58 17.47
N PHE A 814 21.66 -10.35 16.95
CA PHE A 814 21.33 -9.26 16.04
C PHE A 814 21.71 -7.90 16.64
N TRP A 815 21.24 -7.61 17.86
CA TRP A 815 21.54 -6.34 18.52
C TRP A 815 23.02 -6.20 18.89
N ALA A 816 23.68 -7.29 19.30
CA ALA A 816 25.10 -7.30 19.59
C ALA A 816 25.97 -6.97 18.36
N GLN A 817 25.55 -7.41 17.16
CA GLN A 817 26.25 -7.08 15.92
C GLN A 817 26.03 -5.62 15.51
N LEU A 818 24.80 -5.11 15.63
CA LEU A 818 24.50 -3.70 15.31
C LEU A 818 25.14 -2.71 16.29
N THR A 819 25.36 -3.11 17.54
CA THR A 819 26.01 -2.27 18.56
C THR A 819 27.53 -2.36 18.54
N LYS A 820 28.11 -3.31 17.79
CA LYS A 820 29.56 -3.48 17.65
C LYS A 820 30.22 -2.20 17.12
N ASN A 821 31.45 -1.94 17.56
CA ASN A 821 32.24 -0.76 17.19
C ASN A 821 31.46 0.56 17.34
N SER A 822 30.77 0.76 18.46
CA SER A 822 29.99 1.98 18.72
C SER A 822 28.89 2.24 17.68
N GLY A 823 28.25 1.20 17.17
CA GLY A 823 27.10 1.33 16.27
C GLY A 823 27.45 1.68 14.83
N GLU A 824 28.70 1.51 14.39
CA GLU A 824 29.11 1.78 12.99
C GLU A 824 28.31 0.98 11.96
N ALA A 825 27.76 -0.18 12.33
CA ALA A 825 26.83 -0.94 11.47
C ALA A 825 25.59 -0.12 11.07
N VAL A 826 25.12 0.76 11.95
CA VAL A 826 23.98 1.66 11.66
C VAL A 826 24.42 2.78 10.70
N ASP A 827 25.66 3.26 10.80
CA ASP A 827 26.19 4.25 9.85
C ASP A 827 26.38 3.64 8.46
N ASN A 828 26.91 2.41 8.40
CA ASN A 828 27.03 1.64 7.16
C ASN A 828 25.66 1.38 6.55
N TRP A 829 24.66 1.03 7.37
CA TRP A 829 23.28 0.85 6.92
C TRP A 829 22.70 2.14 6.30
N LYS A 830 22.93 3.30 6.92
CA LYS A 830 22.51 4.59 6.35
C LYS A 830 23.19 4.86 5.00
N GLN A 831 24.49 4.57 4.88
CA GLN A 831 25.21 4.71 3.62
C GLN A 831 24.67 3.76 2.55
N PHE A 832 24.35 2.52 2.92
CA PHE A 832 23.70 1.56 2.03
C PHE A 832 22.36 2.09 1.54
N ARG A 833 21.55 2.66 2.43
CA ARG A 833 20.26 3.25 2.07
C ARG A 833 20.41 4.44 1.14
N ASN A 834 21.37 5.33 1.41
CA ASN A 834 21.63 6.51 0.59
C ASN A 834 22.10 6.15 -0.83
N LEU A 835 22.77 5.01 -0.98
CA LEU A 835 23.20 4.46 -2.26
C LEU A 835 22.15 3.54 -2.91
N ASN A 836 20.95 3.43 -2.33
CA ASN A 836 19.86 2.53 -2.76
C ASN A 836 20.33 1.07 -2.92
N ILE A 837 21.15 0.60 -1.98
CA ILE A 837 21.55 -0.81 -1.88
C ILE A 837 20.42 -1.55 -1.18
N THR A 838 19.66 -2.41 -1.87
CA THR A 838 18.44 -3.04 -1.31
C THR A 838 18.63 -4.48 -0.87
N ASP A 839 19.56 -5.23 -1.48
CA ASP A 839 19.62 -6.69 -1.32
C ASP A 839 20.48 -7.10 -0.11
N GLU A 840 21.33 -6.19 0.36
CA GLU A 840 22.33 -6.39 1.40
C GLU A 840 22.12 -5.49 2.61
N ILE A 841 21.18 -4.53 2.53
CA ILE A 841 20.88 -3.57 3.59
C ILE A 841 20.33 -4.21 4.87
N THR A 842 19.85 -5.45 4.77
CA THR A 842 19.33 -6.25 5.90
C THR A 842 20.38 -7.23 6.46
N ASN A 843 21.54 -7.36 5.82
CA ASN A 843 22.60 -8.28 6.23
C ASN A 843 23.46 -7.66 7.34
N VAL A 844 23.04 -7.85 8.58
CA VAL A 844 23.70 -7.26 9.77
C VAL A 844 25.17 -7.67 9.90
N ALA A 845 25.53 -8.89 9.53
CA ALA A 845 26.91 -9.36 9.60
C ALA A 845 27.82 -8.64 8.59
N LEU A 846 27.29 -8.28 7.41
CA LEU A 846 27.98 -7.42 6.44
C LEU A 846 28.12 -6.00 6.97
N LEU A 847 27.04 -5.43 7.49
CA LEU A 847 27.02 -4.06 8.01
C LEU A 847 27.95 -3.89 9.21
N ALA A 848 28.07 -4.91 10.07
CA ALA A 848 28.96 -4.92 11.22
C ALA A 848 30.44 -5.19 10.86
N ASP A 849 30.75 -5.54 9.61
CA ASP A 849 32.10 -5.73 9.09
C ASP A 849 32.47 -4.55 8.20
N ASN A 850 32.99 -3.47 8.81
CA ASN A 850 33.31 -2.22 8.10
C ASN A 850 34.18 -2.41 6.86
N ALA A 851 35.12 -3.36 6.88
CA ALA A 851 35.99 -3.61 5.73
C ALA A 851 35.21 -4.19 4.55
N LYS A 852 34.19 -5.02 4.82
CA LYS A 852 33.28 -5.51 3.78
C LYS A 852 32.25 -4.47 3.40
N ALA A 853 31.62 -3.79 4.36
CA ALA A 853 30.66 -2.72 4.09
C ALA A 853 31.27 -1.63 3.21
N ALA A 854 32.52 -1.22 3.47
CA ALA A 854 33.24 -0.25 2.65
C ALA A 854 33.45 -0.72 1.20
N LYS A 855 33.70 -2.02 0.96
CA LYS A 855 33.80 -2.58 -0.40
C LYS A 855 32.46 -2.54 -1.12
N TYR A 856 31.36 -2.79 -0.42
CA TYR A 856 30.00 -2.68 -0.98
C TYR A 856 29.62 -1.22 -1.25
N ILE A 857 29.95 -0.30 -0.34
CA ILE A 857 29.75 1.15 -0.53
C ILE A 857 30.56 1.66 -1.73
N ALA A 858 31.82 1.27 -1.84
CA ALA A 858 32.66 1.59 -3.00
C ALA A 858 32.10 1.02 -4.30
N TYR A 859 31.60 -0.22 -4.28
CA TYR A 859 30.96 -0.87 -5.43
C TYR A 859 29.70 -0.12 -5.88
N TYR A 860 28.74 0.10 -4.97
CA TYR A 860 27.47 0.73 -5.30
C TYR A 860 27.59 2.24 -5.57
N GLY A 861 28.70 2.86 -5.15
CA GLY A 861 29.08 4.22 -5.53
C GLY A 861 29.67 4.35 -6.95
N ASP A 862 30.03 3.25 -7.62
CA ASP A 862 30.58 3.24 -8.98
C ASP A 862 29.57 2.64 -9.98
N ASN A 863 28.89 3.53 -10.73
CA ASN A 863 27.86 3.16 -11.70
C ASN A 863 28.37 2.26 -12.84
N ASN A 864 29.65 2.40 -13.22
CA ASN A 864 30.23 1.60 -14.30
C ASN A 864 30.39 0.15 -13.85
N LEU A 865 30.87 -0.02 -12.62
CA LEU A 865 31.04 -1.34 -12.02
C LEU A 865 29.69 -2.00 -11.71
N LYS A 866 28.72 -1.24 -11.23
CA LYS A 866 27.35 -1.71 -10.98
C LYS A 866 26.74 -2.29 -12.26
N SER A 867 26.86 -1.58 -13.37
CA SER A 867 26.36 -2.03 -14.67
C SER A 867 27.09 -3.27 -15.19
N ALA A 868 28.41 -3.37 -14.96
CA ALA A 868 29.23 -4.46 -15.47
C ALA A 868 28.92 -5.82 -14.83
N ILE A 869 28.58 -5.87 -13.53
CA ILE A 869 28.31 -7.12 -12.80
C ILE A 869 26.82 -7.36 -12.50
N ALA A 870 25.94 -6.48 -12.99
CA ALA A 870 24.49 -6.62 -12.80
C ALA A 870 23.93 -7.95 -13.35
N SER A 871 24.58 -8.51 -14.37
CA SER A 871 24.22 -9.79 -14.98
C SER A 871 24.65 -11.02 -14.18
N LEU A 872 25.50 -10.87 -13.15
CA LEU A 872 25.91 -11.98 -12.29
C LEU A 872 24.80 -12.33 -11.30
N ASP A 873 24.64 -13.63 -11.03
CA ASP A 873 23.84 -14.08 -9.88
C ASP A 873 24.45 -13.58 -8.56
N LYS A 874 23.64 -13.56 -7.51
CA LYS A 874 24.01 -12.98 -6.22
C LYS A 874 25.28 -13.59 -5.63
N THR A 875 25.44 -14.91 -5.71
CA THR A 875 26.60 -15.60 -5.12
C THR A 875 27.89 -15.20 -5.83
N LEU A 876 27.88 -15.13 -7.16
CA LEU A 876 29.01 -14.67 -7.94
C LEU A 876 29.27 -13.17 -7.77
N ARG A 877 28.21 -12.36 -7.68
CA ARG A 877 28.34 -10.92 -7.44
C ARG A 877 29.01 -10.64 -6.09
N ASP A 878 28.58 -11.32 -5.04
CA ASP A 878 29.13 -11.19 -3.68
C ASP A 878 30.60 -11.62 -3.65
N GLU A 879 30.93 -12.72 -4.33
CA GLU A 879 32.29 -13.23 -4.44
C GLU A 879 33.19 -12.27 -5.23
N PHE A 880 32.68 -11.66 -6.30
CA PHE A 880 33.38 -10.62 -7.07
C PHE A 880 33.66 -9.40 -6.20
N ILE A 881 32.65 -8.86 -5.50
CA ILE A 881 32.80 -7.69 -4.63
C ILE A 881 33.79 -8.00 -3.49
N ARG A 882 33.76 -9.21 -2.94
CA ARG A 882 34.68 -9.66 -1.90
C ARG A 882 36.14 -9.64 -2.36
N GLN A 883 36.40 -10.19 -3.55
CA GLN A 883 37.74 -10.31 -4.13
C GLN A 883 38.24 -8.98 -4.71
N HIS A 884 37.40 -8.25 -5.43
CA HIS A 884 37.80 -7.15 -6.33
C HIS A 884 37.14 -5.80 -6.02
N GLY A 885 36.18 -5.72 -5.09
CA GLY A 885 35.43 -4.48 -4.77
C GLY A 885 36.26 -3.34 -4.15
N HIS A 886 37.58 -3.50 -4.06
CA HIS A 886 38.54 -2.48 -3.62
C HIS A 886 39.34 -1.87 -4.78
N LEU A 887 39.17 -2.37 -6.01
CA LEU A 887 39.88 -1.91 -7.17
C LEU A 887 39.23 -0.62 -7.68
N THR A 888 39.91 0.51 -7.52
CA THR A 888 39.48 1.81 -8.04
C THR A 888 40.59 2.49 -8.85
N PRO A 889 40.34 2.90 -10.11
CA PRO A 889 39.16 2.56 -10.91
C PRO A 889 39.19 1.07 -11.27
N LEU A 890 38.03 0.44 -11.37
CA LEU A 890 37.94 -0.90 -11.98
C LEU A 890 37.97 -0.70 -13.49
N PRO A 891 39.08 -1.01 -14.20
CA PRO A 891 39.10 -0.96 -15.64
C PRO A 891 38.72 -2.36 -16.10
N GLY A 892 37.43 -2.57 -16.36
CA GLY A 892 36.92 -3.88 -16.70
C GLY A 892 35.59 -3.78 -17.45
N GLY A 893 35.62 -3.91 -18.78
CA GLY A 893 34.42 -3.99 -19.60
C GLY A 893 33.70 -5.34 -19.41
N PRO A 894 32.58 -5.58 -20.13
CA PRO A 894 31.78 -6.81 -20.02
C PRO A 894 32.59 -8.11 -20.16
N GLY A 895 33.65 -8.09 -20.98
CA GLY A 895 34.49 -9.27 -21.21
C GLY A 895 35.33 -9.70 -20.00
N PHE A 896 35.78 -8.77 -19.14
CA PHE A 896 36.48 -9.12 -17.89
C PHE A 896 35.56 -9.90 -16.96
N ILE A 897 34.34 -9.41 -16.78
CA ILE A 897 33.36 -10.02 -15.89
C ILE A 897 33.02 -11.43 -16.38
N LYS A 898 32.79 -11.57 -17.68
CA LYS A 898 32.52 -12.89 -18.28
C LYS A 898 33.69 -13.86 -18.13
N ALA A 899 34.92 -13.41 -18.36
CA ALA A 899 36.11 -14.24 -18.17
C ALA A 899 36.28 -14.66 -16.70
N TRP A 900 36.10 -13.72 -15.76
CA TRP A 900 36.15 -14.01 -14.32
C TRP A 900 35.14 -15.10 -13.96
N THR A 901 33.88 -14.96 -14.36
CA THR A 901 32.83 -15.95 -14.08
C THR A 901 33.17 -17.33 -14.58
N LYS A 902 33.74 -17.45 -15.80
CA LYS A 902 34.11 -18.75 -16.36
C LYS A 902 35.35 -19.39 -15.76
N MET A 903 36.18 -18.60 -15.07
CA MET A 903 37.39 -19.07 -14.37
C MET A 903 37.14 -19.36 -12.89
N THR A 904 36.11 -18.75 -12.30
CA THR A 904 35.64 -19.00 -10.94
C THR A 904 34.93 -20.36 -10.87
N GLY A 905 35.33 -21.21 -9.90
CA GLY A 905 34.70 -22.52 -9.65
C GLY A 905 35.36 -23.73 -10.32
N ASP A 906 36.26 -23.52 -11.29
CA ASP A 906 36.94 -24.61 -12.03
C ASP A 906 38.45 -24.68 -11.73
N ALA A 907 39.15 -25.61 -12.41
CA ALA A 907 40.62 -25.75 -12.38
C ALA A 907 41.42 -24.49 -12.82
N LEU A 908 40.73 -23.39 -13.12
CA LEU A 908 41.27 -22.08 -13.49
C LEU A 908 41.20 -21.04 -12.36
N GLY A 909 40.78 -21.42 -11.14
CA GLY A 909 40.59 -20.47 -10.03
C GLY A 909 41.82 -19.61 -9.69
N GLU A 910 43.02 -20.07 -10.04
CA GLU A 910 44.26 -19.29 -9.93
C GLU A 910 44.30 -18.05 -10.85
N PHE A 911 43.59 -18.06 -11.98
CA PHE A 911 43.48 -16.93 -12.91
C PHE A 911 42.32 -16.00 -12.58
N ALA A 912 41.30 -16.48 -11.87
CA ALA A 912 40.17 -15.67 -11.41
C ALA A 912 40.59 -14.54 -10.45
N ASN A 913 41.76 -14.67 -9.81
CA ASN A 913 42.35 -13.62 -8.97
C ASN A 913 43.46 -12.82 -9.67
N ASN A 914 43.78 -13.13 -10.93
CA ASN A 914 44.88 -12.51 -11.68
C ASN A 914 44.34 -11.39 -12.58
N VAL A 915 44.22 -10.18 -12.02
CA VAL A 915 43.71 -8.99 -12.72
C VAL A 915 44.40 -8.73 -14.08
N PRO A 916 45.74 -8.82 -14.21
CA PRO A 916 46.42 -8.70 -15.52
C PRO A 916 45.92 -9.67 -16.61
N VAL A 917 45.51 -10.89 -16.23
CA VAL A 917 44.95 -11.90 -17.14
C VAL A 917 43.51 -11.55 -17.51
N LEU A 918 42.69 -11.20 -16.52
CA LEU A 918 41.27 -10.86 -16.74
C LEU A 918 41.10 -9.62 -17.65
N ARG A 919 41.98 -8.62 -17.51
CA ARG A 919 42.01 -7.43 -18.38
C ARG A 919 42.24 -7.73 -19.85
N GLN A 920 42.78 -8.90 -20.20
CA GLN A 920 42.96 -9.26 -21.60
C GLN A 920 41.62 -9.48 -22.31
N PHE A 921 40.55 -9.76 -21.56
CA PHE A 921 39.24 -10.12 -22.12
C PHE A 921 38.29 -8.93 -22.32
N ASP A 922 38.62 -7.73 -21.83
CA ASP A 922 37.71 -6.57 -21.79
C ASP A 922 36.99 -6.25 -23.10
N ASN A 923 37.72 -6.37 -24.22
CA ASN A 923 37.25 -6.04 -25.56
C ASN A 923 37.08 -7.30 -26.43
N MET A 924 36.74 -8.43 -25.83
CA MET A 924 36.49 -9.69 -26.53
C MET A 924 35.00 -9.99 -26.64
N THR A 925 34.63 -10.65 -27.73
CA THR A 925 33.30 -11.22 -27.87
C THR A 925 33.14 -12.44 -26.96
N ASP A 926 31.90 -12.69 -26.61
CA ASP A 926 31.46 -13.80 -25.80
C ASP A 926 31.97 -15.15 -26.30
N ASP A 927 31.86 -15.43 -27.60
CA ASP A 927 32.32 -16.68 -28.21
C ASP A 927 33.85 -16.84 -28.15
N MET A 928 34.57 -15.72 -28.20
CA MET A 928 36.03 -15.72 -28.11
C MET A 928 36.50 -16.03 -26.69
N ILE A 929 35.83 -15.45 -25.69
CA ILE A 929 36.08 -15.73 -24.28
C ILE A 929 35.85 -17.23 -24.01
N ASP A 930 34.77 -17.77 -24.56
CA ASP A 930 34.38 -19.17 -24.40
C ASP A 930 35.40 -20.13 -25.00
N SER A 931 35.86 -19.82 -26.22
CA SER A 931 36.88 -20.58 -26.93
C SER A 931 38.21 -20.59 -26.17
N ILE A 932 38.66 -19.42 -25.70
CA ILE A 932 39.92 -19.31 -24.94
C ILE A 932 39.83 -20.08 -23.61
N VAL A 933 38.71 -19.95 -22.89
CA VAL A 933 38.53 -20.66 -21.62
C VAL A 933 38.43 -22.17 -21.83
N TYR A 934 37.75 -22.62 -22.89
CA TYR A 934 37.70 -24.03 -23.26
C TYR A 934 39.10 -24.60 -23.48
N GLU A 935 39.94 -23.89 -24.23
CA GLU A 935 41.33 -24.28 -24.48
C GLU A 935 42.18 -24.32 -23.21
N MET A 936 41.96 -23.38 -22.29
CA MET A 936 42.60 -23.41 -20.97
C MET A 936 42.16 -24.60 -20.11
N LYS A 937 40.94 -25.11 -20.29
CA LYS A 937 40.38 -26.25 -19.55
C LYS A 937 40.70 -27.61 -20.17
N HIS A 938 41.01 -27.65 -21.47
CA HIS A 938 41.16 -28.91 -22.18
C HIS A 938 42.18 -29.84 -21.52
N ALA A 939 41.83 -31.12 -21.37
CA ALA A 939 42.59 -32.11 -20.61
C ALA A 939 44.07 -32.21 -21.08
N ASP A 940 44.28 -32.36 -22.39
CA ASP A 940 45.64 -32.60 -22.92
C ASP A 940 46.47 -31.34 -23.18
N ARG A 941 45.82 -30.24 -23.61
CA ARG A 941 46.51 -29.02 -24.07
C ARG A 941 46.42 -27.86 -23.08
N GLY A 942 45.43 -27.88 -22.19
CA GLY A 942 45.16 -26.78 -21.25
C GLY A 942 46.31 -26.54 -20.28
N ALA A 943 47.00 -27.58 -19.79
CA ALA A 943 48.14 -27.39 -18.88
C ALA A 943 49.28 -26.55 -19.50
N GLY A 944 49.59 -26.81 -20.78
CA GLY A 944 50.60 -26.05 -21.53
C GLY A 944 50.16 -24.63 -21.86
N VAL A 945 48.86 -24.42 -22.11
CA VAL A 945 48.26 -23.09 -22.32
C VAL A 945 48.32 -22.25 -21.03
N ARG A 946 47.87 -22.80 -19.90
CA ARG A 946 47.86 -22.11 -18.59
C ARG A 946 49.27 -21.70 -18.17
N SER A 947 50.26 -22.58 -18.30
CA SER A 947 51.65 -22.26 -17.95
C SER A 947 52.19 -21.05 -18.72
N ARG A 948 51.87 -20.94 -20.02
CA ARG A 948 52.29 -19.81 -20.85
C ARG A 948 51.55 -18.53 -20.46
N ILE A 949 50.23 -18.56 -20.31
CA ILE A 949 49.45 -17.38 -19.89
C ILE A 949 49.95 -16.82 -18.56
N LYS A 950 50.32 -17.68 -17.58
CA LYS A 950 50.92 -17.20 -16.32
C LYS A 950 52.20 -16.40 -16.51
N GLN A 951 53.05 -16.83 -17.44
CA GLN A 951 54.31 -16.16 -17.71
C GLN A 951 54.12 -14.84 -18.49
N SER A 952 53.12 -14.78 -19.37
CA SER A 952 52.79 -13.60 -20.16
C SER A 952 51.28 -13.54 -20.41
N PRO A 953 50.53 -12.80 -19.58
CA PRO A 953 49.09 -12.64 -19.75
C PRO A 953 48.68 -12.14 -21.14
N GLY A 954 49.48 -11.25 -21.74
CA GLY A 954 49.22 -10.66 -23.06
C GLY A 954 49.15 -11.68 -24.21
N ASP A 955 49.62 -12.91 -24.01
CA ASP A 955 49.54 -13.98 -25.01
C ASP A 955 48.10 -14.36 -25.36
N ILE A 956 47.13 -14.05 -24.50
CA ILE A 956 45.70 -14.19 -24.79
C ILE A 956 45.32 -13.37 -26.03
N ASN A 957 45.74 -12.09 -26.09
CA ASN A 957 45.47 -11.21 -27.22
C ASN A 957 46.47 -11.38 -28.37
N ASN A 958 47.74 -11.69 -28.06
CA ASN A 958 48.80 -11.71 -29.05
C ASN A 958 48.97 -13.06 -29.76
N VAL A 959 48.42 -14.15 -29.19
CA VAL A 959 48.57 -15.51 -29.72
C VAL A 959 47.23 -16.22 -29.80
N MET A 960 46.54 -16.41 -28.67
CA MET A 960 45.36 -17.28 -28.62
C MET A 960 44.19 -16.72 -29.43
N LYS A 961 43.82 -15.45 -29.19
CA LYS A 961 42.71 -14.81 -29.91
C LYS A 961 42.95 -14.82 -31.43
N PRO A 962 44.09 -14.36 -31.97
CA PRO A 962 44.37 -14.45 -33.41
C PRO A 962 44.30 -15.88 -33.96
N TRP A 963 44.79 -16.88 -33.23
CA TRP A 963 44.83 -18.27 -33.70
C TRP A 963 43.46 -18.97 -33.66
N LEU A 964 42.63 -18.63 -32.68
CA LEU A 964 41.25 -19.14 -32.59
C LEU A 964 40.31 -18.43 -33.57
N GLN A 965 40.56 -17.15 -33.87
CA GLN A 965 39.84 -16.43 -34.92
C GLN A 965 40.26 -16.89 -36.32
N ASP A 966 41.55 -17.15 -36.48
CA ASP A 966 42.13 -17.51 -37.76
C ASP A 966 43.28 -18.51 -37.58
N PRO A 967 43.00 -19.82 -37.76
CA PRO A 967 44.03 -20.85 -37.74
C PRO A 967 45.11 -20.66 -38.81
N ALA A 968 44.84 -19.93 -39.90
CA ALA A 968 45.83 -19.57 -40.90
C ALA A 968 46.80 -18.47 -40.41
N PHE A 969 46.42 -17.64 -39.44
CA PHE A 969 47.34 -16.70 -38.78
C PHE A 969 48.49 -17.44 -38.08
N ALA A 970 48.19 -18.58 -37.47
CA ALA A 970 49.20 -19.43 -36.86
C ALA A 970 50.18 -19.98 -37.93
N TYR A 971 49.71 -20.21 -39.16
CA TYR A 971 50.53 -20.66 -40.29
C TYR A 971 51.34 -19.52 -40.93
N ALA A 972 50.75 -18.34 -41.09
CA ALA A 972 51.42 -17.15 -41.63
C ALA A 972 52.56 -16.66 -40.72
N ALA A 973 52.44 -16.87 -39.42
CA ALA A 973 53.50 -16.55 -38.46
C ALA A 973 54.66 -17.56 -38.43
N ARG A 974 54.68 -18.58 -39.33
CA ARG A 974 55.70 -19.64 -39.39
C ARG A 974 57.15 -19.15 -39.43
N ASP A 975 57.37 -17.97 -40.00
CA ASP A 975 58.68 -17.33 -40.17
C ASP A 975 59.03 -16.35 -39.04
N ASN A 976 58.18 -16.25 -38.00
CA ASN A 976 58.44 -15.43 -36.82
C ASN A 976 59.56 -16.06 -35.97
N THR A 977 60.64 -15.31 -35.79
CA THR A 977 61.83 -15.73 -35.03
C THR A 977 61.75 -15.43 -33.53
N ASN A 978 60.65 -14.83 -33.07
CA ASN A 978 60.46 -14.50 -31.66
C ASN A 978 60.44 -15.79 -30.80
N ALA A 979 61.31 -15.84 -29.78
CA ALA A 979 61.44 -16.99 -28.87
C ALA A 979 60.12 -17.36 -28.19
N ARG A 980 59.28 -16.38 -27.85
CA ARG A 980 57.95 -16.61 -27.26
C ARG A 980 56.99 -17.26 -28.25
N TRP A 981 57.06 -16.85 -29.52
CA TRP A 981 56.25 -17.43 -30.59
C TRP A 981 56.67 -18.89 -30.88
N LEU A 982 57.98 -19.15 -30.92
CA LEU A 982 58.52 -20.51 -31.11
C LEU A 982 58.11 -21.48 -29.99
N ASP A 983 57.97 -20.97 -28.77
CA ASP A 983 57.46 -21.74 -27.64
C ASP A 983 55.97 -22.11 -27.81
N TRP A 984 55.13 -21.16 -28.21
CA TRP A 984 53.72 -21.43 -28.52
C TRP A 984 53.54 -22.38 -29.71
N ARG A 985 54.34 -22.23 -30.77
CA ARG A 985 54.30 -23.10 -31.97
C ARG A 985 54.52 -24.58 -31.64
N LYS A 986 55.34 -24.88 -30.63
CA LYS A 986 55.64 -26.26 -30.20
C LYS A 986 54.53 -26.86 -29.33
N SER A 987 53.54 -26.06 -28.92
CA SER A 987 52.46 -26.51 -28.03
C SER A 987 51.49 -27.47 -28.73
N ILE A 988 50.82 -28.30 -27.93
CA ILE A 988 49.75 -29.19 -28.39
C ILE A 988 48.56 -28.37 -28.92
N PHE A 989 48.31 -27.20 -28.33
CA PHE A 989 47.31 -26.24 -28.81
C PHE A 989 47.56 -25.82 -30.26
N ALA A 990 48.79 -25.39 -30.58
CA ALA A 990 49.14 -25.02 -31.95
C ALA A 990 48.89 -26.16 -32.95
N LYS A 991 49.30 -27.38 -32.60
CA LYS A 991 49.10 -28.57 -33.45
C LYS A 991 47.63 -28.85 -33.73
N HIS A 992 46.76 -28.65 -32.74
CA HIS A 992 45.32 -28.84 -32.90
C HIS A 992 44.70 -27.81 -33.85
N ILE A 993 44.98 -26.51 -33.62
CA ILE A 993 44.49 -25.42 -34.47
C ILE A 993 44.91 -25.59 -35.93
N PHE A 994 46.17 -26.00 -36.14
CA PHE A 994 46.67 -26.36 -37.47
C PHE A 994 45.94 -27.53 -38.14
N GLY A 995 45.44 -28.48 -37.34
CA GLY A 995 44.67 -29.62 -37.84
C GLY A 995 43.29 -29.25 -38.38
N LEU A 996 42.59 -28.31 -37.73
CA LEU A 996 41.23 -27.89 -38.13
C LEU A 996 41.21 -27.25 -39.54
N GLY A 997 42.14 -26.33 -39.81
CA GLY A 997 42.21 -25.67 -41.12
C GLY A 997 42.47 -26.66 -42.26
N ARG A 998 43.36 -27.64 -42.02
CA ARG A 998 43.64 -28.71 -42.98
C ARG A 998 42.44 -29.65 -43.16
N GLY A 999 41.68 -29.92 -42.10
CA GLY A 999 40.46 -30.74 -42.17
C GLY A 999 39.41 -30.12 -43.10
N PHE A 1000 39.19 -28.81 -43.00
CA PHE A 1000 38.21 -28.10 -43.84
C PHE A 1000 38.64 -28.03 -45.32
N GLU A 1001 39.92 -27.78 -45.58
CA GLU A 1001 40.49 -27.82 -46.94
C GLU A 1001 40.25 -29.19 -47.59
N ASN A 1002 40.47 -30.27 -46.83
CA ASN A 1002 40.21 -31.63 -47.29
C ASN A 1002 38.72 -31.89 -47.53
N LEU A 1003 37.82 -31.46 -46.64
CA LEU A 1003 36.37 -31.60 -46.83
C LEU A 1003 35.90 -30.97 -48.15
N CYS A 1004 36.34 -29.74 -48.42
CA CYS A 1004 36.01 -29.04 -49.67
C CYS A 1004 36.61 -29.77 -50.87
N THR A 1005 37.88 -30.17 -50.78
CA THR A 1005 38.58 -30.86 -51.86
C THR A 1005 37.89 -32.19 -52.20
N ASP A 1006 37.67 -33.05 -51.21
CA ASP A 1006 37.05 -34.37 -51.39
C ASP A 1006 35.62 -34.25 -51.91
N GLY A 1007 34.84 -33.28 -51.40
CA GLY A 1007 33.49 -33.02 -51.88
C GLY A 1007 33.45 -32.54 -53.33
N LEU A 1008 34.43 -31.75 -53.77
CA LEU A 1008 34.50 -31.27 -55.15
C LEU A 1008 35.06 -32.31 -56.14
N LEU A 1009 35.67 -33.41 -55.68
CA LEU A 1009 36.14 -34.46 -56.58
C LEU A 1009 34.99 -35.19 -57.31
N ASP A 1010 33.84 -35.39 -56.64
CA ASP A 1010 32.67 -36.03 -57.23
C ASP A 1010 31.62 -35.00 -57.63
N LYS A 1011 31.36 -34.87 -58.94
CA LYS A 1011 30.36 -33.95 -59.51
C LYS A 1011 28.93 -34.25 -59.08
N ASN A 1012 28.67 -35.43 -58.52
CA ASN A 1012 27.35 -35.81 -58.01
C ASN A 1012 27.26 -35.68 -56.49
N SER A 1013 28.30 -35.18 -55.82
CA SER A 1013 28.27 -35.01 -54.37
C SER A 1013 27.36 -33.85 -53.99
N GLY A 1014 26.69 -33.97 -52.84
CA GLY A 1014 25.90 -32.85 -52.30
C GLY A 1014 26.74 -31.61 -52.01
N VAL A 1015 28.04 -31.77 -51.73
CA VAL A 1015 28.98 -30.66 -51.54
C VAL A 1015 29.25 -29.93 -52.86
N PHE A 1016 29.43 -30.68 -53.96
CA PHE A 1016 29.63 -30.09 -55.28
C PHE A 1016 28.40 -29.29 -55.72
N ASP A 1017 27.21 -29.87 -55.59
CA ASP A 1017 25.97 -29.18 -55.92
C ASP A 1017 25.75 -27.93 -55.06
N ASP A 1018 26.03 -27.98 -53.75
CA ASP A 1018 25.91 -26.82 -52.87
C ASP A 1018 26.88 -25.69 -53.27
N VAL A 1019 28.16 -25.99 -53.46
CA VAL A 1019 29.17 -25.01 -53.88
C VAL A 1019 28.82 -24.43 -55.25
N ARG A 1020 28.37 -25.26 -56.20
CA ARG A 1020 27.93 -24.85 -57.53
C ARG A 1020 26.78 -23.85 -57.46
N GLN A 1021 25.72 -24.16 -56.70
CA GLN A 1021 24.57 -23.26 -56.55
C GLN A 1021 24.97 -21.94 -55.89
N ARG A 1022 25.87 -21.97 -54.92
CA ARG A 1022 26.36 -20.74 -54.26
C ARG A 1022 27.19 -19.87 -55.20
N ILE A 1023 28.03 -20.45 -56.05
CA ILE A 1023 28.79 -19.71 -57.06
C ILE A 1023 27.85 -19.12 -58.13
N LEU A 1024 26.89 -19.90 -58.60
CA LEU A 1024 25.83 -19.43 -59.51
C LEU A 1024 25.12 -18.21 -58.93
N ASN A 1025 24.68 -18.30 -57.67
CA ASN A 1025 24.02 -17.19 -56.98
C ASN A 1025 24.94 -15.98 -56.80
N ALA A 1026 26.18 -16.19 -56.34
CA ALA A 1026 27.17 -15.12 -56.11
C ALA A 1026 27.60 -14.40 -57.41
N THR A 1027 27.38 -15.02 -58.57
CA THR A 1027 27.71 -14.47 -59.88
C THR A 1027 26.49 -14.11 -60.72
N GLN A 1028 25.29 -14.14 -60.12
CA GLN A 1028 24.03 -13.85 -60.81
C GLN A 1028 23.81 -14.74 -62.05
N GLY A 1029 24.19 -16.02 -61.94
CA GLY A 1029 24.04 -17.04 -62.98
C GLY A 1029 25.12 -17.03 -64.06
N THR A 1030 26.12 -16.14 -63.98
CA THR A 1030 27.13 -16.02 -65.05
C THR A 1030 28.23 -17.08 -65.02
N LYS A 1031 28.45 -17.74 -63.88
CA LYS A 1031 29.47 -18.80 -63.73
C LYS A 1031 28.87 -20.07 -63.14
N ASP A 1032 28.97 -21.16 -63.90
CA ASP A 1032 28.52 -22.50 -63.50
C ASP A 1032 29.67 -23.50 -63.53
N ILE A 1033 30.24 -23.82 -62.36
CA ILE A 1033 31.34 -24.79 -62.25
C ILE A 1033 30.93 -26.22 -62.68
N GLY A 1034 29.64 -26.50 -62.80
CA GLY A 1034 29.12 -27.77 -63.33
C GLY A 1034 29.23 -27.90 -64.85
N ASN A 1035 29.47 -26.81 -65.58
CA ASN A 1035 29.40 -26.79 -67.03
C ASN A 1035 30.72 -26.33 -67.69
N GLY A 1036 31.51 -27.30 -68.16
CA GLY A 1036 32.70 -27.04 -68.98
C GLY A 1036 33.98 -26.67 -68.20
N TYR A 1037 33.97 -26.73 -66.86
CA TYR A 1037 35.19 -26.52 -66.07
C TYR A 1037 35.87 -27.85 -65.72
N ASP A 1038 37.19 -27.80 -65.72
CA ASP A 1038 38.10 -28.80 -65.17
C ASP A 1038 38.57 -28.42 -63.78
N PHE A 1039 38.73 -29.40 -62.89
CA PHE A 1039 39.03 -29.18 -61.48
C PHE A 1039 40.43 -29.67 -61.10
N PHE A 1040 41.19 -28.80 -60.44
CA PHE A 1040 42.54 -29.07 -59.96
C PHE A 1040 42.68 -28.64 -58.49
N PRO A 1041 42.82 -29.59 -57.55
CA PRO A 1041 43.03 -29.26 -56.14
C PRO A 1041 44.49 -28.93 -55.82
N SER A 1042 44.71 -28.02 -54.87
CA SER A 1042 46.01 -27.66 -54.27
C SER A 1042 47.14 -27.35 -55.28
N ILE A 1043 46.88 -26.45 -56.24
CA ILE A 1043 47.82 -26.09 -57.30
C ILE A 1043 48.70 -24.92 -56.91
N GLN A 1044 50.02 -25.08 -57.08
CA GLN A 1044 50.98 -24.00 -56.85
C GLN A 1044 51.10 -23.12 -58.11
N LEU A 1045 50.84 -21.82 -57.95
CA LEU A 1045 50.80 -20.82 -59.01
C LEU A 1045 51.79 -19.68 -58.72
N LYS A 1046 52.63 -19.33 -59.70
CA LYS A 1046 53.52 -18.16 -59.67
C LYS A 1046 52.72 -16.91 -60.07
N ILE A 1047 52.85 -15.84 -59.29
CA ILE A 1047 52.02 -14.63 -59.41
C ILE A 1047 52.60 -13.70 -60.48
N GLY A 1048 51.94 -13.59 -61.63
CA GLY A 1048 52.37 -12.74 -62.74
C GLY A 1048 53.84 -12.95 -63.10
N ASN A 1049 54.62 -11.86 -63.09
CA ASN A 1049 56.07 -11.86 -63.33
C ASN A 1049 56.92 -11.83 -62.04
N THR A 1050 56.32 -11.99 -60.85
CA THR A 1050 57.05 -11.98 -59.57
C THR A 1050 57.73 -13.31 -59.29
N GLU A 1051 58.75 -13.38 -58.42
CA GLU A 1051 59.32 -14.66 -57.93
C GLU A 1051 58.46 -15.35 -56.85
N ASN A 1052 57.31 -14.75 -56.50
CA ASN A 1052 56.44 -15.23 -55.45
C ASN A 1052 55.40 -16.21 -56.01
N TYR A 1053 54.95 -17.12 -55.15
CA TYR A 1053 53.93 -18.11 -55.49
C TYR A 1053 52.94 -18.26 -54.34
N PHE A 1054 51.75 -18.73 -54.68
CA PHE A 1054 50.74 -19.18 -53.73
C PHE A 1054 50.25 -20.57 -54.11
N VAL A 1055 49.59 -21.25 -53.18
CA VAL A 1055 48.87 -22.49 -53.46
C VAL A 1055 47.41 -22.12 -53.51
N ALA A 1056 46.77 -22.37 -54.65
CA ALA A 1056 45.33 -22.29 -54.79
C ALA A 1056 44.73 -23.56 -54.22
N ASP A 1057 43.87 -23.44 -53.20
CA ASP A 1057 43.26 -24.59 -52.53
C ASP A 1057 42.43 -25.41 -53.56
N GLN A 1058 41.69 -24.72 -54.42
CA GLN A 1058 40.94 -25.31 -55.52
C GLN A 1058 40.95 -24.40 -56.76
N LEU A 1059 41.24 -24.97 -57.92
CA LEU A 1059 41.32 -24.26 -59.20
C LEU A 1059 40.36 -24.91 -60.20
N PHE A 1060 39.49 -24.10 -60.79
CA PHE A 1060 38.61 -24.47 -61.90
C PHE A 1060 39.01 -23.70 -63.15
N VAL A 1061 39.23 -24.40 -64.26
CA VAL A 1061 39.64 -23.81 -65.54
C VAL A 1061 38.66 -24.26 -66.61
N LYS A 1062 38.12 -23.31 -67.38
CA LYS A 1062 37.27 -23.60 -68.53
C LYS A 1062 38.04 -23.34 -69.81
N TYR A 1063 38.10 -24.35 -70.66
CA TYR A 1063 38.76 -24.28 -71.96
C TYR A 1063 37.72 -24.06 -73.07
N GLY A 1064 38.13 -23.37 -74.12
CA GLY A 1064 37.36 -23.17 -75.33
C GLY A 1064 38.29 -22.95 -76.52
N VAL A 1065 37.73 -22.56 -77.65
CA VAL A 1065 38.51 -22.27 -78.87
C VAL A 1065 38.27 -20.83 -79.30
N ASP A 1066 39.32 -20.16 -79.75
CA ASP A 1066 39.20 -18.82 -80.33
C ASP A 1066 38.62 -18.89 -81.75
N GLN A 1067 38.43 -17.71 -82.37
CA GLN A 1067 37.93 -17.58 -83.75
C GLN A 1067 38.84 -18.22 -84.83
N PHE A 1068 39.98 -18.78 -84.44
CA PHE A 1068 40.95 -19.46 -85.31
C PHE A 1068 41.16 -20.93 -84.92
N ASP A 1069 40.22 -21.53 -84.17
CA ASP A 1069 40.27 -22.91 -83.66
C ASP A 1069 41.50 -23.20 -82.78
N LYS A 1070 42.06 -22.20 -82.09
CA LYS A 1070 43.13 -22.40 -81.10
C LYS A 1070 42.54 -22.53 -79.71
N ASP A 1071 43.02 -23.52 -78.96
CA ASP A 1071 42.66 -23.69 -77.56
C ASP A 1071 43.03 -22.44 -76.74
N ILE A 1072 42.04 -21.89 -76.06
CA ILE A 1072 42.16 -20.76 -75.15
C ILE A 1072 41.50 -21.09 -73.81
N ILE A 1073 41.89 -20.37 -72.78
CA ILE A 1073 41.20 -20.41 -71.49
C ILE A 1073 40.09 -19.37 -71.52
N GLU A 1074 38.84 -19.81 -71.47
CA GLU A 1074 37.67 -18.93 -71.45
C GLU A 1074 37.46 -18.31 -70.07
N ASP A 1075 37.69 -19.09 -69.01
CA ASP A 1075 37.45 -18.64 -67.64
C ASP A 1075 38.30 -19.39 -66.61
N ILE A 1076 38.61 -18.72 -65.50
CA ILE A 1076 39.34 -19.27 -64.37
C ILE A 1076 38.62 -18.87 -63.09
N ILE A 1077 38.32 -19.87 -62.26
CA ILE A 1077 37.76 -19.69 -60.93
C ILE A 1077 38.72 -20.28 -59.90
N ILE A 1078 39.11 -19.48 -58.92
CA ILE A 1078 39.94 -19.91 -57.80
C ILE A 1078 39.10 -19.87 -56.55
N LEU A 1079 39.06 -21.00 -55.84
CA LEU A 1079 38.31 -21.20 -54.61
C LEU A 1079 39.32 -21.35 -53.47
N GLU A 1080 39.22 -20.47 -52.49
CA GLU A 1080 40.09 -20.41 -51.31
C GLU A 1080 39.29 -20.81 -50.07
N THR A 1081 39.75 -21.82 -49.34
CA THR A 1081 39.05 -22.35 -48.17
C THR A 1081 39.53 -21.66 -46.90
N LYS A 1082 38.59 -21.19 -46.07
CA LYS A 1082 38.90 -20.56 -44.79
C LYS A 1082 37.88 -20.98 -43.75
N LEU A 1083 38.27 -21.13 -42.48
CA LEU A 1083 37.32 -21.57 -41.45
C LEU A 1083 36.25 -20.53 -41.10
N GLN A 1084 36.42 -19.26 -41.51
CA GLN A 1084 35.45 -18.19 -41.28
C GLN A 1084 35.40 -17.20 -42.46
N THR A 1085 34.24 -16.56 -42.67
CA THR A 1085 34.07 -15.52 -43.71
C THR A 1085 34.93 -14.28 -43.48
N THR A 1086 35.34 -14.00 -42.26
CA THR A 1086 36.18 -12.84 -41.88
C THR A 1086 37.67 -13.12 -42.07
N THR A 1087 38.06 -14.38 -42.25
CA THR A 1087 39.45 -14.75 -42.45
C THR A 1087 40.02 -14.05 -43.70
N ASN A 1088 41.14 -13.36 -43.52
CA ASN A 1088 41.85 -12.72 -44.60
C ASN A 1088 42.57 -13.76 -45.46
N LEU A 1089 42.79 -13.43 -46.73
CA LEU A 1089 43.71 -14.20 -47.55
C LEU A 1089 45.12 -14.12 -46.94
N SER A 1090 45.90 -15.20 -47.05
CA SER A 1090 47.31 -15.13 -46.72
C SER A 1090 48.01 -14.06 -47.56
N ALA A 1091 49.14 -13.53 -47.11
CA ALA A 1091 49.86 -12.48 -47.83
C ALA A 1091 50.11 -12.84 -49.31
N ARG A 1092 50.39 -14.11 -49.61
CA ARG A 1092 50.61 -14.61 -50.97
C ARG A 1092 49.32 -14.75 -51.77
N GLN A 1093 48.22 -15.19 -51.17
CA GLN A 1093 46.91 -15.25 -51.82
C GLN A 1093 46.35 -13.85 -52.10
N LEU A 1094 46.57 -12.88 -51.19
CA LEU A 1094 46.18 -11.49 -51.41
C LEU A 1094 47.00 -10.84 -52.54
N GLU A 1095 48.32 -11.07 -52.56
CA GLU A 1095 49.20 -10.65 -53.65
C GLU A 1095 48.75 -11.25 -54.99
N ALA A 1096 48.31 -12.52 -55.00
CA ALA A 1096 47.77 -13.18 -56.18
C ALA A 1096 46.47 -12.55 -56.68
N LEU A 1097 45.52 -12.27 -55.78
CA LEU A 1097 44.27 -11.59 -56.11
C LEU A 1097 44.52 -10.21 -56.72
N GLN A 1098 45.40 -9.40 -56.11
CA GLN A 1098 45.73 -8.05 -56.57
C GLN A 1098 46.40 -8.02 -57.96
N ASN A 1099 47.13 -9.09 -58.32
CA ASN A 1099 47.85 -9.21 -59.59
C ASN A 1099 47.15 -10.16 -60.58
N ALA A 1100 45.90 -10.55 -60.32
CA ALA A 1100 45.20 -11.59 -61.09
C ALA A 1100 45.08 -11.28 -62.60
N SER A 1101 44.99 -10.00 -62.99
CA SER A 1101 44.92 -9.57 -64.40
C SER A 1101 46.19 -9.89 -65.20
N GLN A 1102 47.33 -10.14 -64.55
CA GLN A 1102 48.58 -10.53 -65.21
C GLN A 1102 48.63 -12.04 -65.54
N GLY A 1103 47.66 -12.81 -65.02
CA GLY A 1103 47.61 -14.27 -65.09
C GLY A 1103 48.62 -14.97 -64.17
N PHE A 1104 48.60 -16.30 -64.21
CA PHE A 1104 49.42 -17.15 -63.35
C PHE A 1104 50.25 -18.16 -64.16
N ASN A 1105 51.49 -18.42 -63.75
CA ASN A 1105 52.27 -19.53 -64.31
C ASN A 1105 52.18 -20.74 -63.38
N VAL A 1106 51.87 -21.92 -63.91
CA VAL A 1106 51.78 -23.14 -63.11
C VAL A 1106 53.17 -23.53 -62.61
N ARG A 1107 53.30 -23.90 -61.33
CA ARG A 1107 54.57 -24.36 -60.74
C ARG A 1107 54.51 -25.79 -60.20
N SER A 1108 53.33 -26.31 -59.87
CA SER A 1108 53.19 -27.69 -59.35
C SER A 1108 53.63 -28.73 -60.40
N LEU A 1109 54.18 -29.87 -59.94
CA LEU A 1109 54.41 -31.05 -60.79
C LEU A 1109 53.08 -31.43 -61.46
N SER A 1110 53.12 -31.73 -62.77
CA SER A 1110 51.95 -31.80 -63.64
C SER A 1110 50.71 -32.41 -62.96
N SER A 1111 49.65 -31.63 -62.82
CA SER A 1111 48.42 -32.07 -62.19
C SER A 1111 47.38 -32.29 -63.29
N ALA A 1112 46.94 -33.54 -63.47
CA ALA A 1112 45.81 -33.84 -64.34
C ALA A 1112 44.52 -33.30 -63.70
N SER A 1113 43.57 -32.89 -64.53
CA SER A 1113 42.23 -32.54 -64.07
C SER A 1113 41.61 -33.74 -63.39
N LYS A 1114 40.86 -33.50 -62.32
CA LYS A 1114 40.10 -34.54 -61.62
C LYS A 1114 38.80 -34.91 -62.34
N TYR A 1115 38.44 -34.16 -63.36
CA TYR A 1115 37.24 -34.39 -64.16
C TYR A 1115 37.52 -34.97 -65.55
N ASP A 1116 38.71 -34.72 -66.11
CA ASP A 1116 39.18 -35.32 -67.35
C ASP A 1116 40.71 -35.53 -67.31
N ASP A 1117 41.15 -36.79 -67.20
CA ASP A 1117 42.58 -37.15 -67.08
C ASP A 1117 43.43 -36.75 -68.31
N ASN A 1118 42.79 -36.43 -69.44
CA ASN A 1118 43.46 -35.96 -70.66
C ASN A 1118 43.88 -34.48 -70.55
N ILE A 1119 43.24 -33.71 -69.67
CA ILE A 1119 43.52 -32.30 -69.47
C ILE A 1119 44.54 -32.16 -68.34
N ARG A 1120 45.66 -31.49 -68.62
CA ARG A 1120 46.79 -31.40 -67.69
C ARG A 1120 47.35 -29.99 -67.67
N LEU A 1121 47.71 -29.53 -66.47
CA LEU A 1121 48.50 -28.32 -66.29
C LEU A 1121 50.00 -28.65 -66.24
N ASN A 1122 50.77 -28.07 -67.16
CA ASN A 1122 52.21 -28.25 -67.30
C ASN A 1122 53.00 -27.05 -66.72
N PRO A 1123 53.85 -27.28 -65.69
CA PRO A 1123 54.56 -26.20 -65.01
C PRO A 1123 55.57 -25.41 -65.86
N ASN A 1124 55.96 -25.93 -67.03
CA ASN A 1124 56.98 -25.29 -67.87
C ASN A 1124 56.41 -24.57 -69.10
N SER A 1125 55.13 -24.73 -69.41
CA SER A 1125 54.51 -24.15 -70.62
C SER A 1125 53.21 -23.40 -70.34
N ASP A 1126 52.49 -23.75 -69.28
CA ASP A 1126 51.10 -23.31 -69.15
C ASP A 1126 51.02 -22.02 -68.37
N LYS A 1127 50.48 -21.01 -69.05
CA LYS A 1127 50.18 -19.70 -68.49
C LYS A 1127 48.66 -19.54 -68.45
N LEU A 1128 48.12 -19.47 -67.25
CA LEU A 1128 46.70 -19.26 -66.98
C LEU A 1128 46.38 -17.76 -67.15
N VAL A 1129 46.05 -17.36 -68.37
CA VAL A 1129 45.70 -15.97 -68.74
C VAL A 1129 44.37 -15.96 -69.47
N LEU A 1130 43.47 -15.06 -69.07
CA LEU A 1130 42.21 -14.86 -69.76
C LEU A 1130 42.37 -13.87 -70.93
N PRO A 1131 41.59 -14.05 -72.01
CA PRO A 1131 41.55 -13.12 -73.14
C PRO A 1131 41.26 -11.67 -72.70
N GLY A 1132 41.88 -10.72 -73.39
CA GLY A 1132 41.61 -9.29 -73.18
C GLY A 1132 42.09 -8.72 -71.84
N GLY A 1133 42.90 -9.44 -71.06
CA GLY A 1133 43.40 -8.99 -69.76
C GLY A 1133 42.37 -9.11 -68.63
N ALA A 1134 41.32 -9.92 -68.81
CA ALA A 1134 40.38 -10.23 -67.75
C ALA A 1134 41.05 -10.94 -66.58
N SER A 1135 40.57 -10.70 -65.37
CA SER A 1135 41.10 -11.32 -64.15
C SER A 1135 40.35 -12.63 -63.84
N PRO A 1136 41.06 -13.70 -63.45
CA PRO A 1136 40.48 -14.84 -62.77
C PRO A 1136 39.54 -14.43 -61.63
N THR A 1137 38.45 -15.17 -61.45
CA THR A 1137 37.50 -14.90 -60.38
C THR A 1137 37.86 -15.66 -59.13
N PHE A 1138 38.07 -14.96 -58.04
CA PHE A 1138 38.34 -15.57 -56.74
C PHE A 1138 37.06 -15.66 -55.92
N PHE A 1139 36.87 -16.79 -55.25
CA PHE A 1139 35.91 -16.93 -54.18
C PHE A 1139 36.60 -17.43 -52.93
N LYS A 1140 36.00 -17.08 -51.80
CA LYS A 1140 36.33 -17.63 -50.50
C LYS A 1140 35.18 -18.54 -50.07
N LEU A 1141 35.48 -19.83 -49.88
CA LEU A 1141 34.60 -20.77 -49.21
C LEU A 1141 34.89 -20.71 -47.72
N PHE A 1142 33.83 -20.72 -46.91
CA PHE A 1142 34.01 -20.69 -45.47
C PHE A 1142 33.03 -21.54 -44.68
N ASP A 1143 33.51 -21.97 -43.52
CA ASP A 1143 32.75 -22.66 -42.46
C ASP A 1143 32.33 -21.65 -41.35
N LYS A 1144 31.63 -22.16 -40.31
CA LYS A 1144 31.28 -21.46 -39.07
C LYS A 1144 32.25 -21.65 -37.90
N ALA A 1145 32.98 -22.76 -37.74
CA ALA A 1145 33.87 -22.90 -36.58
C ALA A 1145 34.82 -24.12 -36.53
N ASP A 1146 34.44 -25.29 -37.03
CA ASP A 1146 35.08 -26.57 -36.67
C ASP A 1146 35.62 -27.36 -37.88
N GLY A 1147 35.43 -26.84 -39.09
CA GLY A 1147 35.88 -27.39 -40.34
C GLY A 1147 35.03 -28.56 -40.85
N THR A 1148 33.81 -28.72 -40.36
CA THR A 1148 32.96 -29.89 -40.67
C THR A 1148 31.88 -29.65 -41.73
N GLU A 1149 31.52 -28.40 -42.04
CA GLU A 1149 30.53 -28.07 -43.06
C GLU A 1149 30.90 -26.81 -43.89
N ILE A 1150 30.28 -26.64 -45.05
CA ILE A 1150 30.43 -25.41 -45.86
C ILE A 1150 29.27 -24.47 -45.52
N GLN A 1151 29.58 -23.35 -44.89
CA GLN A 1151 28.58 -22.34 -44.54
C GLN A 1151 28.24 -21.44 -45.72
N GLY A 1152 29.24 -21.02 -46.50
CA GLY A 1152 29.05 -19.99 -47.51
C GLY A 1152 30.19 -19.79 -48.50
N VAL A 1153 29.89 -19.00 -49.53
CA VAL A 1153 30.81 -18.59 -50.58
C VAL A 1153 30.71 -17.09 -50.78
N THR A 1154 31.84 -16.39 -50.77
CA THR A 1154 31.92 -14.95 -51.05
C THR A 1154 32.84 -14.71 -52.23
N LYS A 1155 32.35 -14.00 -53.26
CA LYS A 1155 33.20 -13.52 -54.36
C LYS A 1155 34.17 -12.47 -53.82
N LEU A 1156 35.45 -12.65 -54.10
CA LEU A 1156 36.52 -11.70 -53.73
C LEU A 1156 36.71 -10.72 -54.88
N ASN A 1157 36.88 -9.43 -54.53
CA ASN A 1157 37.10 -8.35 -55.48
C ASN A 1157 38.50 -7.76 -55.33
#